data_AF-A0A1A3NLC7-F1
#
_entry.id   AF-A0A1A3NLC7-F1
#
_cell.length_a   1.000
_cell.length_b   1.000
_cell.length_c   1.000
_cell.angle_alpha   90.00
_cell.angle_beta   90.00
_cell.angle_gamma   90.00
#
_symmetry.space_group_name_H-M   'P 1'
#
loop_
_entity.id
_entity.type
_entity.pdbx_description
1 polymer ?
#
loop_
_entity_poly.entity_id
_entity_poly.type
_entity_poly.pdbx_seq_one_letter_code
_entity_poly.pdbx_strand_id
1 'polypeptide(L)'
;MDDQSGATRRLHAGRRLLTNPRQARAALRAGFQALPSATVAHLRRRAAPPPSAPANQPPPPKQERQDVAVVEEAGARVGLSRGAAFAGYTILRQLGAGGMAEVYLALHPRLPRRDVIKVLAEAITADTEFRERFNREADLAATLWHPHIVGVHDRGEYNGKLWISMDYVEGTDASRLVKEQYPDGMPADEVCAILSAVAGALDYAHDRGLLHRDVKPANILLTHPEDDERRILLADFGVARHLGDISGITQTNVAVGTVAYAAPEQLTGSNIDGRADQYALAATAFHLLTGAPPFLHPNSIAVISQHLNDEPPRLSERRPDLAYLDEVFIRALAKDPAERYERCRAFAAAFRAQLPDGCDEDSETDSAGELGKRGVVAALGRRLSARTRMAAALVSAVLIAVAATWSILYSFEPDPSSTPQPKPALAARPAAPEAPPAPAPAPVAATGMRVLDGTYRLDYDRSKKTSNGLGIRHDGSTTDWWAFHSVCTTNGCAATGVQLDNTNHQIAATAGGGQNDTLRFVAGYWQGAPQQERVACRQLNGPAGATQQETVAWSLAPQADGTLRGIETETVLSNECGAQGAVLRVPVVATRVGDPPSGLRLADPAQTLAAPASPASKPAPPVLGGACSDVDKLAYDQTSNEQVVCEGGTWGKAPITTGVHAVGSSCNRPDIPVFAMSASNDGYLIECNPSTRVWARHG
;
A
#
# COMPACT_ATOMS: atom_id res chain seq x y z
N MET A 1 6.97 71.86 -15.27
CA MET A 1 6.96 71.69 -16.75
C MET A 1 7.06 70.20 -17.02
N ASP A 2 6.15 69.33 -16.59
CA ASP A 2 4.68 69.23 -16.55
C ASP A 2 4.12 68.47 -17.76
N ASP A 3 4.44 67.18 -17.83
CA ASP A 3 3.69 66.20 -18.63
C ASP A 3 3.55 64.84 -17.91
N GLN A 4 3.08 64.87 -16.65
CA GLN A 4 2.75 63.68 -15.85
C GLN A 4 1.49 63.85 -14.98
N SER A 5 0.42 64.47 -15.50
CA SER A 5 -0.83 64.68 -14.72
C SER A 5 -2.11 64.04 -15.30
N GLY A 6 -1.96 63.08 -16.24
CA GLY A 6 -3.10 62.35 -16.84
C GLY A 6 -3.39 60.96 -16.24
N ALA A 7 -2.38 60.26 -15.74
CA ALA A 7 -2.50 58.85 -15.34
C ALA A 7 -2.90 58.63 -13.87
N THR A 8 -2.73 59.62 -13.00
CA THR A 8 -2.97 59.52 -11.55
C THR A 8 -4.40 59.85 -11.11
N ARG A 9 -5.29 60.31 -12.01
CA ARG A 9 -6.71 60.54 -11.69
C ARG A 9 -7.62 59.32 -11.85
N ARG A 10 -7.22 58.27 -12.57
CA ARG A 10 -8.02 57.03 -12.69
C ARG A 10 -7.74 55.98 -11.61
N LEU A 11 -6.63 56.12 -10.88
CA LEU A 11 -6.25 55.18 -9.81
C LEU A 11 -6.83 55.52 -8.42
N HIS A 12 -7.37 56.73 -8.22
CA HIS A 12 -8.05 57.10 -6.96
C HIS A 12 -9.57 56.87 -6.95
N ALA A 13 -10.20 56.60 -8.09
CA ALA A 13 -11.63 56.29 -8.16
C ALA A 13 -11.93 54.80 -7.86
N GLY A 14 -11.06 53.88 -8.28
CA GLY A 14 -11.23 52.45 -8.04
C GLY A 14 -11.02 52.02 -6.57
N ARG A 15 -10.27 52.82 -5.79
CA ARG A 15 -9.92 52.48 -4.40
C ARG A 15 -10.97 52.91 -3.36
N ARG A 16 -12.00 53.68 -3.76
CA ARG A 16 -13.14 54.05 -2.89
C ARG A 16 -14.37 53.15 -3.04
N LEU A 17 -14.38 52.21 -3.98
CA LEU A 17 -15.47 51.24 -4.14
C LEU A 17 -15.30 49.96 -3.29
N LEU A 18 -14.14 49.78 -2.65
CA LEU A 18 -13.81 48.57 -1.89
C LEU A 18 -13.96 48.70 -0.36
N THR A 19 -14.58 49.78 0.14
CA THR A 19 -14.76 49.98 1.58
C THR A 19 -16.20 50.32 2.00
N ASN A 20 -17.18 50.24 1.10
CA ASN A 20 -18.58 50.51 1.45
C ASN A 20 -19.59 49.55 0.77
N PRO A 21 -20.17 48.58 1.50
CA PRO A 21 -21.04 47.54 0.94
C PRO A 21 -22.40 48.06 0.42
N ARG A 22 -22.78 49.31 0.70
CA ARG A 22 -24.02 49.92 0.15
C ARG A 22 -23.86 50.50 -1.26
N GLN A 23 -22.65 50.93 -1.65
CA GLN A 23 -22.39 51.48 -2.99
C GLN A 23 -22.19 50.38 -4.05
N ALA A 24 -21.60 49.24 -3.66
CA ALA A 24 -21.48 48.07 -4.54
C ALA A 24 -22.85 47.48 -4.94
N ARG A 25 -23.84 47.49 -4.03
CA ARG A 25 -25.23 47.08 -4.31
C ARG A 25 -25.98 48.05 -5.23
N ALA A 26 -25.62 49.33 -5.26
CA ALA A 26 -26.22 50.32 -6.16
C ALA A 26 -25.68 50.21 -7.60
N ALA A 27 -24.39 49.92 -7.76
CA ALA A 27 -23.76 49.69 -9.07
C ALA A 27 -24.27 48.40 -9.76
N LEU A 28 -24.52 47.34 -8.99
CA LEU A 28 -25.11 46.09 -9.49
C LEU A 28 -26.59 46.21 -9.89
N ARG A 29 -27.35 47.14 -9.26
CA ARG A 29 -28.73 47.44 -9.69
C ARG A 29 -28.78 48.32 -10.95
N ALA A 30 -27.78 49.18 -11.19
CA ALA A 30 -27.73 50.04 -12.36
C ALA A 30 -27.28 49.30 -13.65
N GLY A 31 -26.48 48.24 -13.52
CA GLY A 31 -26.05 47.41 -14.66
C GLY A 31 -27.14 46.49 -15.23
N PHE A 32 -28.25 46.31 -14.52
CA PHE A 32 -29.34 45.41 -14.91
C PHE A 32 -30.49 46.11 -15.69
N GLN A 33 -30.38 47.39 -16.01
CA GLN A 33 -31.39 48.14 -16.77
C GLN A 33 -30.98 48.48 -18.21
N ALA A 34 -29.91 47.88 -18.74
CA ALA A 34 -29.42 48.16 -20.10
C ALA A 34 -29.30 46.91 -20.97
N LEU A 35 -30.39 46.15 -21.16
CA LEU A 35 -30.61 45.33 -22.35
C LEU A 35 -32.10 45.33 -22.71
N PRO A 36 -32.47 45.61 -23.98
CA PRO A 36 -33.85 45.74 -24.39
C PRO A 36 -34.51 44.38 -24.64
N SER A 37 -35.76 44.26 -24.22
CA SER A 37 -36.69 43.18 -24.55
C SER A 37 -36.99 43.13 -26.04
N ALA A 38 -36.87 41.97 -26.69
CA ALA A 38 -37.51 41.72 -27.99
C ALA A 38 -37.95 40.27 -28.12
N THR A 39 -39.20 40.12 -28.52
CA THR A 39 -40.06 38.94 -28.51
C THR A 39 -39.86 38.04 -29.74
N VAL A 40 -40.20 36.76 -29.57
CA VAL A 40 -40.27 35.72 -30.60
C VAL A 40 -41.35 36.05 -31.66
N ALA A 41 -40.95 36.28 -32.93
CA ALA A 41 -41.72 35.92 -34.14
C ALA A 41 -40.93 36.26 -35.43
N HIS A 42 -40.93 35.30 -36.37
CA HIS A 42 -40.43 35.37 -37.76
C HIS A 42 -38.92 35.39 -38.03
N LEU A 43 -38.38 34.25 -38.48
CA LEU A 43 -37.97 34.06 -39.88
C LEU A 43 -37.68 32.57 -40.18
N ARG A 44 -38.63 31.95 -40.90
CA ARG A 44 -38.43 30.69 -41.64
C ARG A 44 -37.70 30.99 -42.94
N ARG A 45 -36.66 30.20 -43.28
CA ARG A 45 -36.25 29.75 -44.63
C ARG A 45 -35.19 28.65 -44.42
N ARG A 46 -35.57 27.36 -44.44
CA ARG A 46 -35.52 26.40 -45.57
C ARG A 46 -34.15 26.30 -46.27
N ALA A 47 -33.42 25.21 -46.01
CA ALA A 47 -32.49 24.57 -46.93
C ALA A 47 -32.74 23.04 -46.88
N ALA A 48 -32.71 22.41 -48.06
CA ALA A 48 -33.27 21.09 -48.38
C ALA A 48 -32.25 19.92 -48.27
N PRO A 49 -32.70 18.65 -48.20
CA PRO A 49 -31.83 17.47 -48.16
C PRO A 49 -31.49 16.97 -49.59
N PRO A 50 -30.35 16.28 -49.80
CA PRO A 50 -30.06 15.61 -51.07
C PRO A 50 -30.72 14.22 -51.17
N PRO A 51 -30.97 13.72 -52.39
CA PRO A 51 -31.91 12.64 -52.67
C PRO A 51 -31.31 11.23 -52.62
N SER A 52 -32.18 10.23 -52.52
CA SER A 52 -31.87 8.79 -52.55
C SER A 52 -32.16 8.14 -53.91
N ALA A 53 -31.48 7.00 -54.14
CA ALA A 53 -31.77 5.84 -55.02
C ALA A 53 -31.07 5.82 -56.42
N PRO A 54 -30.86 4.64 -57.06
CA PRO A 54 -31.28 3.26 -56.70
C PRO A 54 -30.18 2.16 -56.79
N ALA A 55 -30.56 0.93 -56.44
CA ALA A 55 -29.75 -0.29 -56.55
C ALA A 55 -29.73 -0.89 -57.97
N ASN A 56 -28.55 -1.30 -58.45
CA ASN A 56 -28.23 -2.51 -59.27
C ASN A 56 -26.97 -2.30 -60.13
N GLN A 57 -25.84 -2.92 -59.77
CA GLN A 57 -24.91 -3.64 -60.67
C GLN A 57 -23.69 -4.20 -59.90
N PRO A 58 -23.15 -5.37 -60.28
CA PRO A 58 -22.12 -6.09 -59.52
C PRO A 58 -20.70 -5.56 -59.81
N PRO A 59 -19.75 -5.65 -58.85
CA PRO A 59 -18.38 -5.22 -59.11
C PRO A 59 -17.55 -6.31 -59.84
N PRO A 60 -16.64 -5.92 -60.75
CA PRO A 60 -15.63 -6.81 -61.35
C PRO A 60 -14.42 -7.02 -60.41
N PRO A 61 -13.53 -8.00 -60.66
CA PRO A 61 -12.57 -8.46 -59.66
C PRO A 61 -11.19 -7.75 -59.68
N LYS A 62 -10.62 -7.69 -58.46
CA LYS A 62 -9.20 -7.68 -58.00
C LYS A 62 -8.17 -6.77 -58.71
N GLN A 63 -7.43 -6.00 -57.90
CA GLN A 63 -5.96 -6.09 -57.86
C GLN A 63 -5.35 -5.47 -56.60
N GLU A 64 -4.41 -6.22 -56.01
CA GLU A 64 -3.54 -5.82 -54.90
C GLU A 64 -2.69 -4.60 -55.27
N ARG A 65 -2.59 -3.64 -54.34
CA ARG A 65 -1.40 -2.80 -54.16
C ARG A 65 -1.22 -2.48 -52.69
N GLN A 66 -0.08 -2.92 -52.17
CA GLN A 66 0.48 -2.49 -50.90
C GLN A 66 0.88 -1.03 -51.04
N ASP A 67 0.37 -0.15 -50.18
CA ASP A 67 0.98 1.14 -49.91
C ASP A 67 1.00 1.37 -48.40
N VAL A 68 2.23 1.53 -47.89
CA VAL A 68 2.57 1.91 -46.52
C VAL A 68 2.17 3.37 -46.34
N ALA A 69 1.18 3.63 -45.50
CA ALA A 69 0.83 4.98 -45.07
C ALA A 69 0.97 5.08 -43.54
N VAL A 70 1.98 5.85 -43.14
CA VAL A 70 2.15 6.40 -41.79
C VAL A 70 0.93 7.28 -41.51
N VAL A 71 0.16 6.94 -40.47
CA VAL A 71 -0.91 7.80 -39.96
C VAL A 71 -0.44 8.38 -38.63
N GLU A 72 -0.11 9.66 -38.69
CA GLU A 72 -0.13 10.60 -37.57
C GLU A 72 -1.60 10.71 -37.10
N GLU A 73 -1.91 10.28 -35.87
CA GLU A 73 -3.25 10.49 -35.30
C GLU A 73 -3.20 11.35 -34.04
N ALA A 74 -3.82 12.53 -34.16
CA ALA A 74 -4.12 13.43 -33.09
C ALA A 74 -5.30 12.90 -32.25
N GLY A 75 -5.04 12.50 -31.01
CA GLY A 75 -5.80 12.94 -29.83
C GLY A 75 -7.28 12.51 -29.67
N ALA A 76 -7.69 11.33 -30.10
CA ALA A 76 -8.94 10.72 -29.61
C ALA A 76 -8.65 9.81 -28.40
N ARG A 77 -9.24 10.11 -27.23
CA ARG A 77 -9.17 9.25 -26.03
C ARG A 77 -9.89 7.92 -26.28
N VAL A 78 -9.17 6.94 -26.81
CA VAL A 78 -9.66 5.56 -26.94
C VAL A 78 -9.38 4.84 -25.61
N GLY A 79 -10.41 4.76 -24.76
CA GLY A 79 -10.37 3.87 -23.59
C GLY A 79 -10.18 2.41 -24.01
N LEU A 80 -9.69 1.56 -23.11
CA LEU A 80 -9.43 0.16 -23.42
C LEU A 80 -10.74 -0.56 -23.76
N SER A 81 -10.76 -1.23 -24.90
CA SER A 81 -11.93 -1.98 -25.37
C SER A 81 -12.10 -3.30 -24.60
N ARG A 82 -13.35 -3.79 -24.52
CA ARG A 82 -13.63 -5.11 -23.95
C ARG A 82 -12.89 -6.20 -24.75
N GLY A 83 -12.25 -7.11 -24.03
CA GLY A 83 -11.40 -8.17 -24.57
C GLY A 83 -9.96 -7.74 -24.85
N ALA A 84 -9.62 -6.45 -24.73
CA ALA A 84 -8.23 -6.00 -24.88
C ALA A 84 -7.35 -6.56 -23.77
N ALA A 85 -6.12 -6.92 -24.12
CA ALA A 85 -5.08 -7.26 -23.16
C ALA A 85 -4.36 -5.97 -22.72
N PHE A 86 -4.18 -5.79 -21.41
CA PHE A 86 -3.46 -4.67 -20.82
C PHE A 86 -2.63 -5.17 -19.62
N ALA A 87 -1.30 -5.03 -19.69
CA ALA A 87 -0.39 -5.55 -18.65
C ALA A 87 -0.65 -7.03 -18.27
N GLY A 88 -1.03 -7.86 -19.24
CA GLY A 88 -1.41 -9.26 -19.03
C GLY A 88 -2.88 -9.48 -18.64
N TYR A 89 -3.58 -8.48 -18.11
CA TYR A 89 -4.99 -8.57 -17.78
C TYR A 89 -5.88 -8.51 -19.02
N THR A 90 -7.01 -9.22 -19.00
CA THR A 90 -8.01 -9.12 -20.07
C THR A 90 -9.16 -8.22 -19.61
N ILE A 91 -9.34 -7.08 -20.27
CA ILE A 91 -10.37 -6.09 -19.90
C ILE A 91 -11.76 -6.66 -20.16
N LEU A 92 -12.60 -6.71 -19.12
CA LEU A 92 -14.00 -7.15 -19.22
C LEU A 92 -14.94 -6.00 -19.54
N ARG A 93 -14.82 -4.89 -18.81
CA ARG A 93 -15.62 -3.67 -19.02
C ARG A 93 -15.00 -2.49 -18.29
N GLN A 94 -15.34 -1.28 -18.71
CA GLN A 94 -15.03 -0.08 -17.95
C GLN A 94 -15.98 0.04 -16.74
N LEU A 95 -15.43 0.40 -15.57
CA LEU A 95 -16.17 0.71 -14.35
C LEU A 95 -16.39 2.21 -14.21
N GLY A 96 -15.41 3.02 -14.63
CA GLY A 96 -15.51 4.48 -14.59
C GLY A 96 -14.40 5.16 -15.38
N ALA A 97 -14.61 6.45 -15.68
CA ALA A 97 -13.64 7.32 -16.32
C ALA A 97 -13.64 8.67 -15.59
N GLY A 98 -12.46 9.17 -15.24
CA GLY A 98 -12.26 10.49 -14.67
C GLY A 98 -11.12 11.24 -15.35
N GLY A 99 -10.94 12.52 -15.01
CA GLY A 99 -9.86 13.34 -15.58
C GLY A 99 -8.45 12.83 -15.26
N MET A 100 -8.29 12.03 -14.20
CA MET A 100 -7.00 11.54 -13.72
C MET A 100 -6.72 10.06 -14.04
N ALA A 101 -7.78 9.26 -14.17
CA ALA A 101 -7.64 7.82 -14.35
C ALA A 101 -8.89 7.21 -14.99
N GLU A 102 -8.68 6.06 -15.63
CA GLU A 102 -9.74 5.18 -16.11
C GLU A 102 -9.69 3.89 -15.29
N VAL A 103 -10.86 3.37 -14.94
CA VAL A 103 -11.00 2.20 -14.07
C VAL A 103 -11.73 1.10 -14.82
N TYR A 104 -11.13 -0.08 -14.85
CA TYR A 104 -11.59 -1.23 -15.61
C TYR A 104 -11.75 -2.44 -14.70
N LEU A 105 -12.77 -3.25 -14.97
CA LEU A 105 -12.85 -4.61 -14.48
C LEU A 105 -12.09 -5.50 -15.46
N ALA A 106 -11.18 -6.32 -14.97
CA ALA A 106 -10.38 -7.20 -15.81
C ALA A 106 -10.26 -8.60 -15.21
N LEU A 107 -10.07 -9.60 -16.07
CA LEU A 107 -9.66 -10.94 -15.65
C LEU A 107 -8.15 -10.93 -15.38
N HIS A 108 -7.78 -11.49 -14.24
CA HIS A 108 -6.37 -11.70 -13.92
C HIS A 108 -5.76 -12.71 -14.92
N PRO A 109 -4.53 -12.49 -15.44
CA PRO A 109 -3.92 -13.33 -16.48
C PRO A 109 -3.81 -14.81 -16.11
N ARG A 110 -3.64 -15.10 -14.81
CA ARG A 110 -3.23 -16.41 -14.29
C ARG A 110 -4.19 -17.02 -13.27
N LEU A 111 -5.03 -16.20 -12.66
CA LEU A 111 -5.87 -16.58 -11.52
C LEU A 111 -7.34 -16.43 -11.94
N PRO A 112 -8.25 -17.33 -11.54
CA PRO A 112 -9.67 -17.27 -11.87
C PRO A 112 -10.40 -16.21 -11.03
N ARG A 113 -9.82 -15.01 -10.92
CA ARG A 113 -10.38 -13.87 -10.20
C ARG A 113 -10.49 -12.66 -11.11
N ARG A 114 -11.28 -11.69 -10.66
CA ARG A 114 -11.45 -10.40 -11.31
C ARG A 114 -10.74 -9.34 -10.48
N ASP A 115 -9.99 -8.49 -11.15
CA ASP A 115 -9.26 -7.39 -10.54
C ASP A 115 -9.79 -6.08 -11.12
N VAL A 116 -9.71 -5.02 -10.31
CA VAL A 116 -9.92 -3.65 -10.78
C VAL A 116 -8.57 -3.12 -11.24
N ILE A 117 -8.49 -2.67 -12.49
CA ILE A 117 -7.31 -2.04 -13.07
C ILE A 117 -7.59 -0.55 -13.21
N LYS A 118 -6.84 0.26 -12.47
CA LYS A 118 -6.86 1.72 -12.58
C LYS A 118 -5.65 2.17 -13.39
N VAL A 119 -5.90 2.77 -14.55
CA VAL A 119 -4.90 3.27 -15.48
C VAL A 119 -4.87 4.78 -15.38
N LEU A 120 -3.71 5.36 -15.06
CA LEU A 120 -3.57 6.81 -14.95
C LEU A 120 -3.47 7.48 -16.32
N ALA A 121 -3.97 8.70 -16.41
CA ALA A 121 -3.89 9.49 -17.63
C ALA A 121 -2.41 9.79 -17.98
N GLU A 122 -2.11 9.79 -19.28
CA GLU A 122 -0.75 10.01 -19.80
C GLU A 122 -0.17 11.36 -19.37
N ALA A 123 -1.00 12.42 -19.34
CA ALA A 123 -0.59 13.75 -18.89
C ALA A 123 -0.07 13.78 -17.44
N ILE A 124 -0.53 12.86 -16.59
CA ILE A 124 -0.08 12.72 -15.20
C ILE A 124 1.13 11.78 -15.13
N THR A 125 1.14 10.74 -15.97
CA THR A 125 2.24 9.78 -16.03
C THR A 125 3.54 10.39 -16.57
N ALA A 126 3.48 11.49 -17.32
CA ALA A 126 4.66 12.16 -17.87
C ALA A 126 5.52 12.91 -16.83
N ASP A 127 4.98 13.22 -15.64
CA ASP A 127 5.71 13.91 -14.58
C ASP A 127 6.55 12.92 -13.74
N THR A 128 7.87 13.03 -13.84
CA THR A 128 8.82 12.18 -13.10
C THR A 128 8.65 12.25 -11.59
N GLU A 129 8.38 13.42 -11.00
CA GLU A 129 8.20 13.56 -9.55
C GLU A 129 6.93 12.81 -9.10
N PHE A 130 5.87 12.93 -9.88
CA PHE A 130 4.64 12.19 -9.65
C PHE A 130 4.86 10.69 -9.75
N ARG A 131 5.59 10.21 -10.77
CA ARG A 131 5.87 8.78 -10.95
C ARG A 131 6.62 8.18 -9.76
N GLU A 132 7.63 8.87 -9.25
CA GLU A 132 8.39 8.42 -8.08
C GLU A 132 7.52 8.37 -6.82
N ARG A 133 6.64 9.35 -6.63
CA ARG A 133 5.68 9.35 -5.51
C ARG A 133 4.65 8.24 -5.66
N PHE A 134 4.09 8.06 -6.85
CA PHE A 134 3.14 7.00 -7.15
C PHE A 134 3.74 5.64 -6.80
N ASN A 135 4.96 5.33 -7.25
CA ASN A 135 5.59 4.05 -6.95
C ASN A 135 5.81 3.86 -5.44
N ARG A 136 6.28 4.90 -4.74
CA ARG A 136 6.50 4.85 -3.28
C ARG A 136 5.21 4.64 -2.49
N GLU A 137 4.15 5.39 -2.83
CA GLU A 137 2.85 5.26 -2.18
C GLU A 137 2.16 3.94 -2.56
N ALA A 138 2.35 3.44 -3.78
CA ALA A 138 1.82 2.15 -4.23
C ALA A 138 2.49 0.99 -3.50
N ASP A 139 3.82 1.06 -3.31
CA ASP A 139 4.57 0.06 -2.57
C ASP A 139 4.11 0.00 -1.11
N LEU A 140 3.88 1.16 -0.47
CA LEU A 140 3.29 1.22 0.87
C LEU A 140 1.86 0.67 0.90
N ALA A 141 1.01 1.06 -0.06
CA ALA A 141 -0.36 0.59 -0.16
C ALA A 141 -0.44 -0.94 -0.35
N ALA A 142 0.47 -1.54 -1.11
CA ALA A 142 0.58 -2.99 -1.30
C ALA A 142 0.96 -3.75 -0.02
N THR A 143 1.56 -3.09 0.97
CA THR A 143 1.82 -3.70 2.30
C THR A 143 0.61 -3.64 3.25
N LEU A 144 -0.45 -2.91 2.89
CA LEU A 144 -1.61 -2.78 3.75
C LEU A 144 -2.46 -4.05 3.71
N TRP A 145 -2.65 -4.65 4.88
CA TRP A 145 -3.52 -5.81 5.07
C TRP A 145 -4.44 -5.54 6.26
N HIS A 146 -5.68 -5.15 5.96
CA HIS A 146 -6.68 -4.78 6.95
C HIS A 146 -8.08 -5.15 6.42
N PRO A 147 -9.00 -5.66 7.25
CA PRO A 147 -10.32 -6.14 6.80
C PRO A 147 -11.17 -5.08 6.08
N HIS A 148 -10.92 -3.80 6.36
CA HIS A 148 -11.61 -2.65 5.78
C HIS A 148 -10.77 -1.85 4.78
N ILE A 149 -9.73 -2.44 4.19
CA ILE A 149 -8.94 -1.83 3.10
C ILE A 149 -9.01 -2.74 1.88
N VAL A 150 -9.25 -2.17 0.71
CA VAL A 150 -9.18 -2.89 -0.56
C VAL A 150 -7.72 -3.29 -0.82
N GLY A 151 -7.46 -4.58 -1.05
CA GLY A 151 -6.12 -5.08 -1.30
C GLY A 151 -5.55 -4.58 -2.63
N VAL A 152 -4.32 -4.08 -2.61
CA VAL A 152 -3.55 -3.77 -3.82
C VAL A 152 -2.73 -4.99 -4.18
N HIS A 153 -2.86 -5.47 -5.42
CA HIS A 153 -2.23 -6.70 -5.89
C HIS A 153 -0.91 -6.47 -6.62
N ASP A 154 -0.89 -5.47 -7.50
CA ASP A 154 0.23 -5.20 -8.39
C ASP A 154 0.16 -3.77 -8.91
N ARG A 155 1.30 -3.22 -9.31
CA ARG A 155 1.43 -1.89 -9.88
C ARG A 155 2.55 -1.88 -10.90
N GLY A 156 2.43 -1.02 -11.91
CA GLY A 156 3.49 -0.94 -12.91
C GLY A 156 3.28 0.15 -13.94
N GLU A 157 4.06 0.03 -14.99
CA GLU A 157 3.95 0.84 -16.19
C GLU A 157 3.69 -0.08 -17.37
N TYR A 158 2.74 0.32 -18.23
CA TYR A 158 2.47 -0.37 -19.48
C TYR A 158 2.12 0.66 -20.55
N ASN A 159 2.82 0.62 -21.69
CA ASN A 159 2.69 1.59 -22.78
C ASN A 159 2.78 3.06 -22.30
N GLY A 160 3.74 3.36 -21.43
CA GLY A 160 3.94 4.72 -20.90
C GLY A 160 2.86 5.21 -19.95
N LYS A 161 1.97 4.33 -19.47
CA LYS A 161 0.91 4.65 -18.51
C LYS A 161 1.13 3.88 -17.21
N LEU A 162 1.09 4.59 -16.09
CA LEU A 162 1.09 3.97 -14.77
C LEU A 162 -0.25 3.29 -14.54
N TRP A 163 -0.21 2.12 -13.93
CA TRP A 163 -1.39 1.35 -13.58
C TRP A 163 -1.24 0.68 -12.22
N ILE A 164 -2.38 0.39 -11.60
CA ILE A 164 -2.47 -0.34 -10.34
C ILE A 164 -3.65 -1.32 -10.43
N SER A 165 -3.44 -2.52 -9.91
CA SER A 165 -4.45 -3.57 -9.77
C SER A 165 -4.83 -3.76 -8.31
N MET A 166 -6.10 -3.99 -8.07
CA MET A 166 -6.66 -4.14 -6.73
C MET A 166 -7.84 -5.12 -6.72
N ASP A 167 -8.28 -5.53 -5.54
CA ASP A 167 -9.46 -6.37 -5.36
C ASP A 167 -10.68 -5.79 -6.09
N TYR A 168 -11.41 -6.64 -6.81
CA TYR A 168 -12.76 -6.31 -7.24
C TYR A 168 -13.74 -6.60 -6.10
N VAL A 169 -14.34 -5.55 -5.56
CA VAL A 169 -15.42 -5.65 -4.59
C VAL A 169 -16.75 -5.66 -5.33
N GLU A 170 -17.45 -6.79 -5.29
CA GLU A 170 -18.80 -6.91 -5.82
C GLU A 170 -19.79 -6.28 -4.83
N GLY A 171 -20.42 -5.19 -5.23
CA GLY A 171 -21.27 -4.40 -4.36
C GLY A 171 -21.55 -3.00 -4.91
N THR A 172 -21.75 -2.05 -4.01
CA THR A 172 -21.99 -0.64 -4.30
C THR A 172 -21.00 0.24 -3.54
N ASP A 173 -20.97 1.53 -3.86
CA ASP A 173 -20.26 2.54 -3.06
C ASP A 173 -21.24 3.32 -2.19
N ALA A 174 -20.77 3.90 -1.09
CA ALA A 174 -21.62 4.63 -0.16
C ALA A 174 -22.26 5.88 -0.80
N SER A 175 -21.64 6.47 -1.83
CA SER A 175 -22.26 7.61 -2.55
C SER A 175 -23.50 7.16 -3.32
N ARG A 176 -23.42 6.02 -4.00
CA ARG A 176 -24.56 5.44 -4.71
C ARG A 176 -25.63 4.96 -3.74
N LEU A 177 -25.24 4.31 -2.63
CA LEU A 177 -26.17 3.86 -1.60
C LEU A 177 -27.01 5.01 -1.04
N VAL A 178 -26.37 6.11 -0.60
CA VAL A 178 -27.08 7.28 -0.07
C VAL A 178 -28.02 7.84 -1.12
N LYS A 179 -27.56 8.00 -2.37
CA LYS A 179 -28.39 8.57 -3.44
C LYS A 179 -29.61 7.71 -3.79
N GLU A 180 -29.47 6.39 -3.75
CA GLU A 180 -30.53 5.47 -4.21
C GLU A 180 -31.47 5.01 -3.09
N GLN A 181 -30.98 4.88 -1.86
CA GLN A 181 -31.73 4.28 -0.75
C GLN A 181 -31.95 5.24 0.43
N TYR A 182 -31.06 6.22 0.63
CA TYR A 182 -31.13 7.13 1.79
C TYR A 182 -31.00 8.61 1.38
N PRO A 183 -31.87 9.13 0.50
CA PRO A 183 -31.77 10.51 0.01
C PRO A 183 -31.90 11.55 1.14
N ASP A 184 -32.59 11.21 2.22
CA ASP A 184 -32.77 12.05 3.42
C ASP A 184 -31.76 11.71 4.55
N GLY A 185 -30.75 10.89 4.23
CA GLY A 185 -29.70 10.45 5.14
C GLY A 185 -29.95 9.08 5.77
N MET A 186 -28.85 8.40 6.07
CA MET A 186 -28.81 7.04 6.63
C MET A 186 -29.11 7.01 8.13
N PRO A 187 -29.59 5.87 8.67
CA PRO A 187 -29.64 5.60 10.11
C PRO A 187 -28.27 5.76 10.78
N ALA A 188 -28.25 6.29 12.00
CA ALA A 188 -27.00 6.65 12.67
C ALA A 188 -26.15 5.42 13.07
N ASP A 189 -26.79 4.29 13.36
CA ASP A 189 -26.19 2.99 13.61
C ASP A 189 -25.49 2.43 12.35
N GLU A 190 -26.12 2.50 11.18
CA GLU A 190 -25.49 2.12 9.91
C GLU A 190 -24.26 3.00 9.62
N VAL A 191 -24.37 4.31 9.82
CA VAL A 191 -23.24 5.22 9.67
C VAL A 191 -22.15 4.93 10.71
N CYS A 192 -22.50 4.54 11.93
CA CYS A 192 -21.55 4.16 12.97
C CYS A 192 -20.69 2.97 12.54
N ALA A 193 -21.30 1.95 11.91
CA ALA A 193 -20.59 0.79 11.40
C ALA A 193 -19.59 1.18 10.31
N ILE A 194 -20.03 1.97 9.33
CA ILE A 194 -19.16 2.51 8.26
C ILE A 194 -18.03 3.35 8.85
N LEU A 195 -18.37 4.29 9.72
CA LEU A 195 -17.43 5.22 10.35
C LEU A 195 -16.35 4.46 11.13
N SER A 196 -16.74 3.43 11.87
CA SER A 196 -15.81 2.64 12.68
C SER A 196 -14.86 1.80 11.84
N ALA A 197 -15.39 1.15 10.80
CA ALA A 197 -14.60 0.37 9.84
C ALA A 197 -13.55 1.24 9.13
N VAL A 198 -13.98 2.39 8.59
CA VAL A 198 -13.13 3.31 7.84
C VAL A 198 -12.13 4.03 8.76
N ALA A 199 -12.55 4.46 9.95
CA ALA A 199 -11.64 5.02 10.95
C ALA A 199 -10.53 4.02 11.30
N GLY A 200 -10.88 2.74 11.42
CA GLY A 200 -9.91 1.70 11.71
C GLY A 200 -8.88 1.49 10.60
N ALA A 201 -9.33 1.53 9.35
CA ALA A 201 -8.49 1.44 8.16
C ALA A 201 -7.55 2.63 8.02
N LEU A 202 -8.04 3.86 8.26
CA LEU A 202 -7.24 5.07 8.17
C LEU A 202 -6.11 5.09 9.19
N ASP A 203 -6.43 4.87 10.48
CA ASP A 203 -5.39 4.84 11.52
C ASP A 203 -4.37 3.72 11.27
N TYR A 204 -4.80 2.56 10.76
CA TYR A 204 -3.89 1.47 10.38
C TYR A 204 -2.87 1.87 9.30
N ALA A 205 -3.31 2.65 8.32
CA ALA A 205 -2.45 3.19 7.26
C ALA A 205 -1.56 4.34 7.77
N HIS A 206 -2.10 5.22 8.63
CA HIS A 206 -1.36 6.32 9.26
C HIS A 206 -0.19 5.82 10.09
N ASP A 207 -0.38 4.74 10.85
CA ASP A 207 0.68 4.08 11.64
C ASP A 207 1.82 3.52 10.75
N ARG A 208 1.62 3.42 9.43
CA ARG A 208 2.59 3.01 8.41
C ARG A 208 3.09 4.16 7.54
N GLY A 209 2.75 5.40 7.89
CA GLY A 209 3.17 6.59 7.17
C GLY A 209 2.44 6.84 5.85
N LEU A 210 1.28 6.21 5.63
CA LEU A 210 0.47 6.42 4.43
C LEU A 210 -0.82 7.18 4.76
N LEU A 211 -1.02 8.35 4.14
CA LEU A 211 -2.25 9.14 4.20
C LEU A 211 -3.16 8.81 3.01
N HIS A 212 -4.48 8.87 3.21
CA HIS A 212 -5.44 8.61 2.14
C HIS A 212 -5.71 9.83 1.27
N ARG A 213 -5.92 11.01 1.85
CA ARG A 213 -6.12 12.33 1.19
C ARG A 213 -7.36 12.48 0.31
N ASP A 214 -8.22 11.47 0.22
CA ASP A 214 -9.43 11.46 -0.61
C ASP A 214 -10.57 10.65 0.01
N VAL A 215 -10.74 10.75 1.33
CA VAL A 215 -11.85 10.08 2.02
C VAL A 215 -13.17 10.75 1.61
N LYS A 216 -14.06 9.99 0.99
CA LYS A 216 -15.40 10.42 0.53
C LYS A 216 -16.30 9.20 0.33
N PRO A 217 -17.64 9.36 0.28
CA PRO A 217 -18.57 8.24 0.11
C PRO A 217 -18.27 7.36 -1.12
N ALA A 218 -17.83 7.93 -2.23
CA ALA A 218 -17.52 7.19 -3.46
C ALA A 218 -16.30 6.24 -3.35
N ASN A 219 -15.47 6.39 -2.31
CA ASN A 219 -14.31 5.54 -2.05
C ASN A 219 -14.58 4.50 -0.94
N ILE A 220 -15.80 4.46 -0.39
CA ILE A 220 -16.23 3.48 0.60
C ILE A 220 -17.10 2.45 -0.11
N LEU A 221 -16.56 1.24 -0.28
CA LEU A 221 -17.23 0.13 -0.94
C LEU A 221 -17.95 -0.75 0.08
N LEU A 222 -19.13 -1.22 -0.31
CA LEU A 222 -20.05 -1.97 0.52
C LEU A 222 -20.50 -3.19 -0.28
N THR A 223 -20.25 -4.39 0.23
CA THR A 223 -20.78 -5.62 -0.39
C THR A 223 -22.30 -5.67 -0.24
N HIS A 224 -22.96 -6.56 -0.98
CA HIS A 224 -24.41 -6.66 -0.95
C HIS A 224 -24.92 -7.05 0.45
N PRO A 225 -26.03 -6.43 0.91
CA PRO A 225 -26.58 -6.62 2.26
C PRO A 225 -27.37 -7.93 2.45
N GLU A 226 -27.56 -8.73 1.41
CA GLU A 226 -28.29 -10.02 1.48
C GLU A 226 -27.44 -11.13 2.12
N ASP A 227 -26.12 -10.92 2.26
CA ASP A 227 -25.24 -11.76 3.05
C ASP A 227 -25.17 -11.14 4.46
N ASP A 228 -25.51 -11.90 5.51
CA ASP A 228 -25.54 -11.48 6.93
C ASP A 228 -24.23 -10.84 7.46
N GLU A 229 -23.19 -10.72 6.63
CA GLU A 229 -21.92 -10.03 6.90
C GLU A 229 -21.56 -9.02 5.78
N ARG A 230 -22.28 -7.89 5.73
CA ARG A 230 -21.92 -6.77 4.85
C ARG A 230 -20.50 -6.27 5.14
N ARG A 231 -19.58 -6.41 4.19
CA ARG A 231 -18.22 -5.88 4.30
C ARG A 231 -18.16 -4.41 3.90
N ILE A 232 -17.44 -3.62 4.70
CA ILE A 232 -17.12 -2.22 4.44
C ILE A 232 -15.63 -2.14 4.10
N LEU A 233 -15.28 -1.63 2.92
CA LEU A 233 -13.90 -1.50 2.46
C LEU A 233 -13.60 -0.08 1.98
N LEU A 234 -12.44 0.43 2.38
CA LEU A 234 -11.91 1.70 1.91
C LEU A 234 -11.00 1.46 0.69
N ALA A 235 -11.36 2.07 -0.43
CA ALA A 235 -10.65 1.99 -1.70
C ALA A 235 -9.86 3.29 -1.98
N ASP A 236 -8.99 3.24 -2.99
CA ASP A 236 -8.33 4.45 -3.53
C ASP A 236 -7.49 5.25 -2.52
N PHE A 237 -6.64 4.56 -1.74
CA PHE A 237 -5.55 5.21 -1.02
C PHE A 237 -4.77 6.12 -1.98
N GLY A 238 -4.29 7.26 -1.48
CA GLY A 238 -3.91 8.47 -2.24
C GLY A 238 -2.80 8.37 -3.29
N VAL A 239 -2.46 7.18 -3.78
CA VAL A 239 -1.37 6.82 -4.71
C VAL A 239 -1.26 7.75 -5.91
N ALA A 240 -2.36 8.38 -6.33
CA ALA A 240 -2.44 9.22 -7.52
C ALA A 240 -2.67 10.72 -7.27
N ARG A 241 -2.41 11.25 -6.06
CA ARG A 241 -2.62 12.69 -5.77
C ARG A 241 -1.33 13.51 -5.69
N HIS A 242 -1.27 14.56 -6.50
CA HIS A 242 -0.29 15.64 -6.36
C HIS A 242 -0.55 16.43 -5.07
N LEU A 243 0.40 16.38 -4.13
CA LEU A 243 0.53 17.34 -3.03
C LEU A 243 1.08 18.71 -3.48
N GLY A 244 1.61 18.81 -4.71
CA GLY A 244 2.50 19.90 -5.12
C GLY A 244 1.86 21.11 -5.83
N ASP A 245 0.65 20.98 -6.40
CA ASP A 245 0.06 22.02 -7.24
C ASP A 245 -1.07 22.78 -6.55
N ILE A 246 -0.72 23.54 -5.52
CA ILE A 246 -1.61 24.55 -4.91
C ILE A 246 -1.86 25.70 -5.91
N SER A 247 -0.92 25.95 -6.83
CA SER A 247 -1.06 26.87 -7.96
C SER A 247 -2.09 26.40 -9.00
N GLY A 248 -2.29 25.09 -9.13
CA GLY A 248 -3.22 24.45 -10.08
C GLY A 248 -4.66 24.30 -9.58
N ILE A 249 -4.90 24.31 -8.26
CA ILE A 249 -6.27 24.23 -7.68
C ILE A 249 -7.14 25.39 -8.19
N THR A 250 -6.54 26.54 -8.52
CA THR A 250 -7.23 27.71 -9.08
C THR A 250 -7.26 27.78 -10.61
N GLN A 251 -6.43 27.01 -11.32
CA GLN A 251 -6.28 27.09 -12.79
C GLN A 251 -6.74 25.85 -13.56
N THR A 252 -6.89 24.68 -12.93
CA THR A 252 -7.05 23.43 -13.67
C THR A 252 -8.25 22.65 -13.18
N ASN A 253 -9.40 22.85 -13.84
CA ASN A 253 -10.58 21.97 -13.92
C ASN A 253 -10.71 20.87 -12.83
N VAL A 254 -10.67 21.27 -11.55
CA VAL A 254 -10.81 20.35 -10.42
C VAL A 254 -12.23 19.82 -10.48
N ALA A 255 -12.39 18.49 -10.52
CA ALA A 255 -13.70 17.87 -10.43
C ALA A 255 -14.42 18.39 -9.18
N VAL A 256 -15.53 19.12 -9.39
CA VAL A 256 -16.33 19.80 -8.36
C VAL A 256 -16.67 18.91 -7.17
N GLY A 257 -16.73 17.58 -7.36
CA GLY A 257 -17.07 16.61 -6.32
C GLY A 257 -16.00 16.34 -5.25
N THR A 258 -14.73 16.68 -5.47
CA THR A 258 -13.66 16.30 -4.53
C THR A 258 -13.43 17.33 -3.42
N VAL A 259 -13.59 18.62 -3.73
CA VAL A 259 -13.30 19.70 -2.77
C VAL A 259 -14.24 19.71 -1.56
N ALA A 260 -15.40 19.05 -1.66
CA ALA A 260 -16.44 19.01 -0.63
C ALA A 260 -16.07 18.22 0.64
N TYR A 261 -14.92 17.53 0.65
CA TYR A 261 -14.43 16.76 1.79
C TYR A 261 -13.00 17.13 2.19
N ALA A 262 -12.35 18.03 1.44
CA ALA A 262 -10.95 18.34 1.65
C ALA A 262 -10.75 19.15 2.94
N ALA A 263 -9.75 18.75 3.73
CA ALA A 263 -9.38 19.47 4.94
C ALA A 263 -8.80 20.87 4.60
N PRO A 264 -8.99 21.89 5.46
CA PRO A 264 -8.44 23.23 5.26
C PRO A 264 -6.95 23.26 4.91
N GLU A 265 -6.13 22.50 5.66
CA GLU A 265 -4.69 22.39 5.46
C GLU A 265 -4.30 21.75 4.12
N GLN A 266 -5.15 20.88 3.57
CA GLN A 266 -4.95 20.30 2.25
C GLN A 266 -5.25 21.33 1.14
N LEU A 267 -6.18 22.25 1.38
CA LEU A 267 -6.55 23.32 0.44
C LEU A 267 -5.56 24.48 0.45
N THR A 268 -4.90 24.75 1.58
CA THR A 268 -3.83 25.73 1.71
C THR A 268 -2.44 25.16 1.38
N GLY A 269 -2.33 23.83 1.26
CA GLY A 269 -1.06 23.11 1.10
C GLY A 269 -0.10 23.30 2.28
N SER A 270 -0.65 23.42 3.48
CA SER A 270 0.10 23.37 4.73
C SER A 270 0.55 21.94 5.05
N ASN A 271 1.29 21.74 6.13
CA ASN A 271 1.68 20.39 6.55
C ASN A 271 0.44 19.53 6.85
N ILE A 272 0.39 18.33 6.26
CA ILE A 272 -0.75 17.42 6.34
C ILE A 272 -0.33 16.19 7.14
N ASP A 273 -1.15 15.79 8.12
CA ASP A 273 -1.04 14.54 8.86
C ASP A 273 -2.37 13.75 8.82
N GLY A 274 -2.51 12.72 9.66
CA GLY A 274 -3.71 11.88 9.72
C GLY A 274 -4.99 12.65 10.08
N ARG A 275 -4.90 13.86 10.65
CA ARG A 275 -6.05 14.68 11.02
C ARG A 275 -6.76 15.28 9.80
N ALA A 276 -6.09 15.35 8.65
CA ALA A 276 -6.74 15.71 7.40
C ALA A 276 -7.70 14.61 6.92
N ASP A 277 -7.31 13.35 7.05
CA ASP A 277 -8.20 12.22 6.76
C ASP A 277 -9.33 12.10 7.79
N GLN A 278 -9.07 12.44 9.06
CA GLN A 278 -10.10 12.51 10.09
C GLN A 278 -11.16 13.57 9.76
N TYR A 279 -10.75 14.76 9.28
CA TYR A 279 -11.68 15.80 8.82
C TYR A 279 -12.51 15.32 7.62
N ALA A 280 -11.86 14.71 6.63
CA ALA A 280 -12.54 14.18 5.45
C ALA A 280 -13.52 13.04 5.81
N LEU A 281 -13.17 12.20 6.79
CA LEU A 281 -14.05 11.18 7.35
C LEU A 281 -15.25 11.80 8.08
N ALA A 282 -15.07 12.91 8.80
CA ALA A 282 -16.17 13.64 9.43
C ALA A 282 -17.10 14.27 8.39
N ALA A 283 -16.57 14.90 7.34
CA ALA A 283 -17.37 15.42 6.24
C ALA A 283 -18.12 14.31 5.50
N THR A 284 -17.49 13.14 5.37
CA THR A 284 -18.11 11.93 4.81
C THR A 284 -19.26 11.45 5.68
N ALA A 285 -19.06 11.26 6.99
CA ALA A 285 -20.12 10.85 7.91
C ALA A 285 -21.29 11.84 7.94
N PHE A 286 -21.00 13.16 7.87
CA PHE A 286 -22.02 14.19 7.78
C PHE A 286 -22.88 14.01 6.53
N HIS A 287 -22.25 13.72 5.38
CA HIS A 287 -22.97 13.42 4.15
C HIS A 287 -23.84 12.16 4.32
N LEU A 288 -23.28 11.06 4.83
CA LEU A 288 -24.05 9.83 5.01
C LEU A 288 -25.30 10.06 5.89
N LEU A 289 -25.19 10.85 6.95
CA LEU A 289 -26.30 11.14 7.88
C LEU A 289 -27.34 12.12 7.33
N THR A 290 -26.97 12.99 6.39
CA THR A 290 -27.85 14.10 5.95
C THR A 290 -28.20 14.07 4.47
N GLY A 291 -27.64 13.14 3.70
CA GLY A 291 -27.82 13.05 2.24
C GLY A 291 -26.99 14.08 1.44
N ALA A 292 -26.27 14.99 2.09
CA ALA A 292 -25.43 15.99 1.42
C ALA A 292 -24.20 16.40 2.25
N PRO A 293 -23.06 16.77 1.64
CA PRO A 293 -21.86 17.18 2.38
C PRO A 293 -22.10 18.45 3.21
N PRO A 294 -21.23 18.76 4.20
CA PRO A 294 -21.40 19.94 5.06
C PRO A 294 -21.46 21.23 4.23
N PHE A 295 -20.57 21.36 3.25
CA PHE A 295 -20.55 22.49 2.32
C PHE A 295 -20.83 22.01 0.89
N LEU A 296 -21.83 22.62 0.26
CA LEU A 296 -22.24 22.32 -1.12
C LEU A 296 -22.55 23.61 -1.85
N HIS A 297 -21.85 23.86 -2.94
CA HIS A 297 -22.10 25.02 -3.80
C HIS A 297 -21.69 24.70 -5.25
N PRO A 298 -22.41 25.20 -6.28
CA PRO A 298 -22.06 24.96 -7.69
C PRO A 298 -20.67 25.45 -8.09
N ASN A 299 -20.19 26.51 -7.41
CA ASN A 299 -18.84 27.03 -7.56
C ASN A 299 -17.89 26.39 -6.53
N SER A 300 -16.91 25.62 -6.99
CA SER A 300 -15.90 24.95 -6.17
C SER A 300 -15.05 25.92 -5.33
N ILE A 301 -14.79 27.14 -5.83
CA ILE A 301 -14.06 28.17 -5.07
C ILE A 301 -14.84 28.59 -3.83
N ALA A 302 -16.17 28.65 -3.93
CA ALA A 302 -17.02 28.95 -2.77
C ALA A 302 -16.92 27.82 -1.73
N VAL A 303 -16.99 26.56 -2.16
CA VAL A 303 -16.83 25.39 -1.27
C VAL A 303 -15.47 25.41 -0.57
N ILE A 304 -14.39 25.70 -1.31
CA ILE A 304 -13.04 25.89 -0.74
C ILE A 304 -13.06 26.99 0.31
N SER A 305 -13.63 28.16 0.01
CA SER A 305 -13.74 29.27 0.95
C SER A 305 -14.49 28.88 2.23
N GLN A 306 -15.55 28.07 2.12
CA GLN A 306 -16.33 27.59 3.26
C GLN A 306 -15.53 26.61 4.12
N HIS A 307 -14.83 25.66 3.49
CA HIS A 307 -13.92 24.77 4.21
C HIS A 307 -12.84 25.55 4.95
N LEU A 308 -12.32 26.65 4.39
CA LEU A 308 -11.29 27.47 5.01
C LEU A 308 -11.80 28.40 6.13
N ASN A 309 -12.99 28.99 5.97
CA ASN A 309 -13.38 30.15 6.79
C ASN A 309 -14.72 30.00 7.53
N ASP A 310 -15.66 29.21 7.02
CA ASP A 310 -17.02 29.17 7.57
C ASP A 310 -17.13 28.12 8.67
N GLU A 311 -17.86 28.43 9.75
CA GLU A 311 -18.16 27.44 10.79
C GLU A 311 -18.91 26.23 10.19
N PRO A 312 -18.57 24.97 10.58
CA PRO A 312 -19.31 23.81 10.11
C PRO A 312 -20.79 23.91 10.50
N PRO A 313 -21.74 23.61 9.58
CA PRO A 313 -23.15 23.57 9.93
C PRO A 313 -23.40 22.47 10.96
N ARG A 314 -24.34 22.69 11.88
CA ARG A 314 -24.76 21.65 12.82
C ARG A 314 -25.51 20.53 12.09
N LEU A 315 -25.39 19.29 12.57
CA LEU A 315 -26.18 18.19 12.02
C LEU A 315 -27.68 18.44 12.23
N SER A 316 -28.03 18.97 13.40
CA SER A 316 -29.41 19.29 13.79
C SER A 316 -30.12 20.29 12.87
N GLU A 317 -29.38 21.12 12.11
CA GLU A 317 -29.97 22.02 11.12
C GLU A 317 -30.62 21.27 9.95
N ARG A 318 -30.16 20.03 9.66
CA ARG A 318 -30.70 19.18 8.59
C ARG A 318 -31.46 17.97 9.15
N ARG A 319 -30.98 17.41 10.26
CA ARG A 319 -31.53 16.24 10.94
C ARG A 319 -31.71 16.54 12.43
N PRO A 320 -32.81 17.23 12.82
CA PRO A 320 -33.04 17.64 14.21
C PRO A 320 -33.02 16.49 15.21
N ASP A 321 -33.38 15.28 14.77
CA ASP A 321 -33.32 14.03 15.53
C ASP A 321 -31.89 13.65 15.96
N LEU A 322 -30.87 14.18 15.27
CA LEU A 322 -29.45 13.89 15.51
C LEU A 322 -28.72 15.00 16.29
N ALA A 323 -29.44 15.90 16.96
CA ALA A 323 -28.82 17.02 17.70
C ALA A 323 -27.81 16.60 18.77
N TYR A 324 -27.94 15.37 19.29
CA TYR A 324 -26.99 14.79 20.25
C TYR A 324 -25.59 14.56 19.65
N LEU A 325 -25.43 14.60 18.32
CA LEU A 325 -24.15 14.46 17.63
C LEU A 325 -23.46 15.80 17.28
N ASP A 326 -24.13 16.95 17.48
CA ASP A 326 -23.63 18.25 17.01
C ASP A 326 -22.21 18.56 17.52
N GLU A 327 -21.97 18.39 18.83
CA GLU A 327 -20.67 18.70 19.45
C GLU A 327 -19.54 17.81 18.91
N VAL A 328 -19.84 16.55 18.58
CA VAL A 328 -18.87 15.62 18.00
C VAL A 328 -18.44 16.11 16.62
N PHE A 329 -19.39 16.58 15.80
CA PHE A 329 -19.10 17.08 14.45
C PHE A 329 -18.46 18.47 14.45
N ILE A 330 -18.85 19.36 15.35
CA ILE A 330 -18.21 20.67 15.52
C ILE A 330 -16.71 20.48 15.79
N ARG A 331 -16.35 19.58 16.71
CA ARG A 331 -14.95 19.26 16.99
C ARG A 331 -14.26 18.57 15.82
N ALA A 332 -14.91 17.57 15.20
CA ALA A 332 -14.34 16.79 14.13
C ALA A 332 -14.08 17.60 12.85
N LEU A 333 -14.85 18.68 12.63
CA LEU A 333 -14.76 19.60 11.49
C LEU A 333 -14.13 20.96 11.86
N ALA A 334 -13.44 21.04 13.01
CA ALA A 334 -12.72 22.24 13.41
C ALA A 334 -11.68 22.64 12.36
N LYS A 335 -11.45 23.94 12.18
CA LYS A 335 -10.55 24.44 11.12
C LYS A 335 -9.09 24.15 11.46
N ASP A 336 -8.70 24.41 12.70
CA ASP A 336 -7.38 24.07 13.22
C ASP A 336 -7.29 22.55 13.46
N PRO A 337 -6.36 21.82 12.82
CA PRO A 337 -6.13 20.40 13.10
C PRO A 337 -5.84 20.11 14.58
N ALA A 338 -5.27 21.06 15.33
CA ALA A 338 -4.98 20.90 16.76
C ALA A 338 -6.25 20.73 17.61
N GLU A 339 -7.38 21.30 17.19
CA GLU A 339 -8.66 21.26 17.91
C GLU A 339 -9.47 19.99 17.62
N ARG A 340 -9.07 19.22 16.60
CA ARG A 340 -9.75 17.99 16.18
C ARG A 340 -9.44 16.80 17.09
N TYR A 341 -10.02 15.65 16.76
CA TYR A 341 -9.59 14.37 17.32
C TYR A 341 -8.23 14.00 16.75
N GLU A 342 -7.32 13.53 17.62
CA GLU A 342 -5.97 13.15 17.21
C GLU A 342 -5.94 11.97 16.24
N ARG A 343 -6.88 11.02 16.39
CA ARG A 343 -6.98 9.80 15.59
C ARG A 343 -8.39 9.58 15.07
N CYS A 344 -8.52 8.91 13.92
CA CYS A 344 -9.82 8.63 13.30
C CYS A 344 -10.68 7.74 14.22
N ARG A 345 -10.08 6.74 14.87
CA ARG A 345 -10.77 5.87 15.84
C ARG A 345 -11.29 6.65 17.05
N ALA A 346 -10.62 7.73 17.46
CA ALA A 346 -11.09 8.57 18.56
C ALA A 346 -12.36 9.36 18.19
N PHE A 347 -12.43 9.86 16.95
CA PHE A 347 -13.65 10.44 16.41
C PHE A 347 -14.78 9.39 16.33
N ALA A 348 -14.51 8.21 15.79
CA ALA A 348 -15.52 7.13 15.70
C ALA A 348 -16.02 6.68 17.08
N ALA A 349 -15.14 6.59 18.08
CA ALA A 349 -15.52 6.27 19.45
C ALA A 349 -16.39 7.36 20.09
N ALA A 350 -16.05 8.64 19.87
CA ALA A 350 -16.85 9.76 20.34
C ALA A 350 -18.24 9.79 19.69
N PHE A 351 -18.34 9.47 18.39
CA PHE A 351 -19.61 9.31 17.69
C PHE A 351 -20.45 8.19 18.30
N ARG A 352 -19.87 6.98 18.46
CA ARG A 352 -20.57 5.82 19.03
C ARG A 352 -21.09 6.11 20.43
N ALA A 353 -20.30 6.75 21.28
CA ALA A 353 -20.66 7.05 22.67
C ALA A 353 -21.85 8.01 22.82
N GLN A 354 -22.27 8.68 21.75
CA GLN A 354 -23.45 9.55 21.74
C GLN A 354 -24.70 8.83 21.21
N LEU A 355 -24.59 7.64 20.62
CA LEU A 355 -25.76 6.91 20.15
C LEU A 355 -26.60 6.45 21.34
N PRO A 356 -27.93 6.62 21.29
CA PRO A 356 -28.82 6.11 22.33
C PRO A 356 -28.76 4.57 22.34
N ASP A 357 -28.46 3.98 23.50
CA ASP A 357 -28.23 2.54 23.67
C ASP A 357 -29.38 1.68 23.12
N GLY A 358 -29.01 0.80 22.21
CA GLY A 358 -29.68 -0.45 21.93
C GLY A 358 -28.60 -1.46 21.56
N CYS A 359 -28.42 -2.49 22.41
CA CYS A 359 -27.46 -3.60 22.32
C CYS A 359 -26.17 -3.46 23.16
N ASP A 360 -26.31 -3.56 24.48
CA ASP A 360 -25.31 -4.27 25.30
C ASP A 360 -25.68 -5.77 25.26
N GLU A 361 -25.16 -6.51 24.27
CA GLU A 361 -25.08 -7.98 24.32
C GLU A 361 -23.65 -8.40 23.95
N ASP A 362 -22.86 -8.65 25.00
CA ASP A 362 -21.98 -9.81 25.18
C ASP A 362 -20.88 -9.45 26.19
N SER A 363 -21.22 -9.61 27.46
CA SER A 363 -20.29 -9.66 28.58
C SER A 363 -20.54 -10.93 29.38
N GLU A 364 -19.82 -12.00 29.08
CA GLU A 364 -19.55 -13.17 29.94
C GLU A 364 -18.57 -14.09 29.17
N THR A 365 -17.29 -14.27 29.53
CA THR A 365 -16.78 -14.86 30.77
C THR A 365 -15.25 -14.75 30.76
N ASP A 366 -14.65 -14.21 31.82
CA ASP A 366 -13.68 -15.00 32.60
C ASP A 366 -13.55 -14.41 34.01
N SER A 367 -13.84 -15.25 35.01
CA SER A 367 -13.73 -14.94 36.43
C SER A 367 -12.78 -15.92 37.07
N ALA A 368 -11.59 -15.48 37.49
CA ALA A 368 -10.87 -16.08 38.61
C ALA A 368 -9.78 -15.12 39.11
N GLY A 369 -9.92 -14.65 40.34
CA GLY A 369 -8.87 -13.91 41.05
C GLY A 369 -9.35 -12.83 42.01
N GLU A 370 -10.22 -13.16 42.97
CA GLU A 370 -10.47 -12.33 44.15
C GLU A 370 -9.16 -11.99 44.89
N LEU A 371 -9.02 -10.75 45.39
CA LEU A 371 -9.01 -10.54 46.84
C LEU A 371 -9.30 -9.07 47.21
N GLY A 372 -10.48 -8.85 47.79
CA GLY A 372 -10.68 -8.00 48.97
C GLY A 372 -10.44 -6.49 48.88
N LYS A 373 -11.52 -5.73 48.74
CA LYS A 373 -12.06 -4.86 49.81
C LYS A 373 -13.26 -4.04 49.30
N ARG A 374 -14.46 -4.43 49.74
CA ARG A 374 -15.63 -3.56 49.76
C ARG A 374 -15.47 -2.54 50.89
N GLY A 375 -15.75 -1.27 50.57
CA GLY A 375 -16.53 -0.41 51.45
C GLY A 375 -15.85 0.86 51.96
N VAL A 376 -16.51 1.97 51.63
CA VAL A 376 -16.49 3.29 52.29
C VAL A 376 -15.34 4.22 51.89
N VAL A 377 -15.66 5.28 51.15
CA VAL A 377 -15.68 6.68 51.63
C VAL A 377 -16.09 7.59 50.47
N ALA A 378 -17.19 8.29 50.68
CA ALA A 378 -17.64 9.44 49.91
C ALA A 378 -16.61 10.58 49.92
N ALA A 379 -16.61 11.40 48.86
CA ALA A 379 -16.22 12.80 48.81
C ALA A 379 -14.96 13.22 49.61
N LEU A 380 -13.86 13.55 48.91
CA LEU A 380 -13.00 14.66 49.33
C LEU A 380 -12.17 15.20 48.16
N GLY A 381 -12.62 16.33 47.60
CA GLY A 381 -11.76 17.19 46.79
C GLY A 381 -10.63 17.73 47.66
N ARG A 382 -9.37 17.43 47.30
CA ARG A 382 -8.21 18.08 47.92
C ARG A 382 -7.83 19.32 47.13
N ARG A 383 -8.13 20.46 47.77
CA ARG A 383 -7.55 21.77 47.49
C ARG A 383 -6.02 21.70 47.63
N LEU A 384 -5.29 21.86 46.53
CA LEU A 384 -3.86 22.16 46.57
C LEU A 384 -3.68 23.60 47.05
N SER A 385 -2.90 23.77 48.12
CA SER A 385 -2.62 25.04 48.79
C SER A 385 -2.02 26.08 47.85
N ALA A 386 -2.45 27.33 47.96
CA ALA A 386 -1.93 28.45 47.17
C ALA A 386 -0.41 28.63 47.25
N ARG A 387 0.23 28.10 48.30
CA ARG A 387 1.69 28.14 48.48
C ARG A 387 2.47 27.22 47.53
N THR A 388 1.89 26.10 47.08
CA THR A 388 2.55 25.22 46.10
C THR A 388 2.42 25.72 44.66
N ARG A 389 1.38 26.50 44.34
CA ARG A 389 1.25 27.19 43.04
C ARG A 389 2.24 28.34 42.88
N MET A 390 2.53 29.08 43.96
CA MET A 390 3.54 30.15 43.94
C MET A 390 4.98 29.60 43.82
N ALA A 391 5.28 28.47 44.46
CA ALA A 391 6.60 27.85 44.35
C ALA A 391 6.88 27.32 42.92
N ALA A 392 5.89 26.70 42.28
CA ALA A 392 6.02 26.24 40.89
C ALA A 392 6.16 27.42 39.90
N ALA A 393 5.40 28.50 40.08
CA ALA A 393 5.49 29.69 39.24
C ALA A 393 6.85 30.43 39.38
N LEU A 394 7.43 30.46 40.59
CA LEU A 394 8.76 31.05 40.81
C LEU A 394 9.87 30.24 40.15
N VAL A 395 9.79 28.90 40.19
CA VAL A 395 10.77 28.04 39.49
C VAL A 395 10.68 28.22 37.98
N SER A 396 9.47 28.30 37.42
CA SER A 396 9.28 28.58 35.99
C SER A 396 9.79 29.96 35.58
N ALA A 397 9.57 30.99 36.41
CA ALA A 397 10.06 32.34 36.13
C ALA A 397 11.60 32.44 36.18
N VAL A 398 12.25 31.73 37.10
CA VAL A 398 13.72 31.66 37.17
C VAL A 398 14.29 30.92 35.95
N LEU A 399 13.66 29.84 35.51
CA LEU A 399 14.10 29.11 34.31
C LEU A 399 13.95 29.95 33.03
N ILE A 400 12.88 30.75 32.93
CA ILE A 400 12.69 31.69 31.81
C ILE A 400 13.72 32.83 31.86
N ALA A 401 14.04 33.33 33.06
CA ALA A 401 15.07 34.36 33.21
C ALA A 401 16.47 33.85 32.84
N VAL A 402 16.81 32.60 33.19
CA VAL A 402 18.07 31.95 32.80
C VAL A 402 18.15 31.72 31.29
N ALA A 403 17.04 31.31 30.66
CA ALA A 403 16.98 31.16 29.20
C ALA A 403 17.11 32.51 28.47
N ALA A 404 16.48 33.57 29.01
CA ALA A 404 16.58 34.91 28.44
C ALA A 404 17.99 35.51 28.60
N THR A 405 18.67 35.28 29.72
CA THR A 405 20.06 35.74 29.90
C THR A 405 21.03 34.96 29.01
N TRP A 406 20.82 33.67 28.78
CA TRP A 406 21.62 32.90 27.82
C TRP A 406 21.44 33.37 26.37
N SER A 407 20.21 33.75 25.99
CA SER A 407 19.94 34.26 24.65
C SER A 407 20.53 35.67 24.40
N ILE A 408 20.65 36.49 25.45
CA ILE A 408 21.23 37.85 25.36
C ILE A 408 22.77 37.79 25.36
N LEU A 409 23.39 36.82 26.03
CA LEU A 409 24.85 36.70 26.12
C LEU A 409 25.53 36.07 24.89
N TYR A 410 24.79 35.38 24.02
CA TYR A 410 25.36 34.68 22.86
C TYR A 410 24.90 35.18 21.48
N SER A 411 24.12 36.26 21.44
CA SER A 411 23.59 36.79 20.17
C SER A 411 24.38 38.01 19.66
N PHE A 412 25.71 38.06 19.76
CA PHE A 412 26.50 39.09 19.06
C PHE A 412 27.96 38.65 18.84
N GLU A 413 28.23 37.98 17.72
CA GLU A 413 29.51 38.11 17.01
C GLU A 413 29.18 38.48 15.54
N PRO A 414 29.71 39.59 14.99
CA PRO A 414 29.36 40.09 13.65
C PRO A 414 30.26 39.50 12.56
N ASP A 415 29.66 38.93 11.51
CA ASP A 415 30.35 38.68 10.23
C ASP A 415 30.22 39.92 9.33
N PRO A 416 31.32 40.61 8.98
CA PRO A 416 31.27 41.75 8.08
C PRO A 416 31.41 41.28 6.63
N SER A 417 30.31 41.30 5.88
CA SER A 417 30.18 41.82 4.50
C SER A 417 29.12 41.09 3.69
N SER A 418 28.02 41.78 3.40
CA SER A 418 27.23 41.54 2.17
C SER A 418 26.23 42.68 1.97
N THR A 419 26.67 43.70 1.24
CA THR A 419 25.77 44.53 0.43
C THR A 419 25.53 43.82 -0.91
N PRO A 420 24.36 43.99 -1.55
CA PRO A 420 23.86 43.09 -2.57
C PRO A 420 24.28 43.51 -3.99
N GLN A 421 24.50 42.54 -4.87
CA GLN A 421 24.60 42.76 -6.32
C GLN A 421 23.77 41.74 -7.13
N PRO A 422 23.35 42.12 -8.36
CA PRO A 422 22.19 41.57 -9.06
C PRO A 422 22.53 40.46 -10.08
N LYS A 423 21.47 39.75 -10.49
CA LYS A 423 21.44 38.66 -11.49
C LYS A 423 22.29 38.92 -12.75
N PRO A 424 23.03 37.92 -13.27
CA PRO A 424 23.52 37.94 -14.64
C PRO A 424 22.62 37.14 -15.60
N ALA A 425 22.46 37.70 -16.79
CA ALA A 425 21.92 37.06 -17.98
C ALA A 425 23.03 36.34 -18.80
N LEU A 426 22.58 35.45 -19.68
CA LEU A 426 23.30 34.72 -20.73
C LEU A 426 24.43 35.50 -21.44
N ALA A 427 25.65 34.94 -21.51
CA ALA A 427 26.52 34.98 -22.69
C ALA A 427 27.73 34.02 -22.60
N ALA A 428 27.88 33.22 -23.66
CA ALA A 428 29.09 32.64 -24.28
C ALA A 428 30.25 32.07 -23.42
N ARG A 429 30.47 30.75 -23.56
CA ARG A 429 31.62 29.99 -23.08
C ARG A 429 32.78 30.06 -24.09
N PRO A 430 33.99 30.54 -23.72
CA PRO A 430 35.20 30.38 -24.53
C PRO A 430 35.85 29.01 -24.31
N ALA A 431 36.48 28.49 -25.37
CA ALA A 431 37.23 27.25 -25.41
C ALA A 431 38.64 27.39 -24.79
N ALA A 432 39.10 26.33 -24.12
CA ALA A 432 40.50 26.07 -23.74
C ALA A 432 40.68 24.55 -23.50
N PRO A 433 41.90 23.99 -23.49
CA PRO A 433 42.48 23.25 -24.61
C PRO A 433 42.45 21.72 -24.43
N GLU A 434 42.61 21.03 -25.55
CA GLU A 434 42.63 19.57 -25.70
C GLU A 434 43.86 18.95 -25.00
N ALA A 435 43.61 18.07 -24.03
CA ALA A 435 44.61 17.21 -23.40
C ALA A 435 44.66 15.85 -24.11
N PRO A 436 45.85 15.22 -24.23
CA PRO A 436 46.05 13.99 -25.00
C PRO A 436 45.31 12.78 -24.39
N PRO A 437 44.97 11.75 -25.20
CA PRO A 437 44.14 10.65 -24.76
C PRO A 437 44.87 9.78 -23.72
N ALA A 438 44.34 9.76 -22.51
CA ALA A 438 44.68 8.75 -21.52
C ALA A 438 44.12 7.38 -21.97
N PRO A 439 44.85 6.27 -21.75
CA PRO A 439 44.43 4.95 -22.19
C PRO A 439 43.14 4.53 -21.50
N ALA A 440 42.29 3.81 -22.24
CA ALA A 440 41.03 3.26 -21.76
C ALA A 440 41.21 2.59 -20.39
N PRO A 441 40.27 2.77 -19.44
CA PRO A 441 40.30 1.98 -18.22
C PRO A 441 40.17 0.51 -18.62
N ALA A 442 41.19 -0.27 -18.26
CA ALA A 442 41.12 -1.72 -18.30
C ALA A 442 39.88 -2.18 -17.51
N PRO A 443 39.23 -3.29 -17.89
CA PRO A 443 38.09 -3.82 -17.16
C PRO A 443 38.55 -4.14 -15.72
N VAL A 444 38.08 -3.36 -14.75
CA VAL A 444 38.17 -3.77 -13.34
C VAL A 444 37.33 -5.04 -13.24
N ALA A 445 38.02 -6.13 -12.93
CA ALA A 445 37.50 -7.46 -13.06
C ALA A 445 36.23 -7.68 -12.22
N ALA A 446 35.20 -8.25 -12.84
CA ALA A 446 33.99 -8.78 -12.21
C ALA A 446 34.26 -9.98 -11.26
N THR A 447 35.51 -10.20 -10.85
CA THR A 447 35.94 -11.31 -9.99
C THR A 447 35.70 -11.04 -8.51
N GLY A 448 35.81 -9.80 -8.02
CA GLY A 448 35.68 -9.52 -6.57
C GLY A 448 34.28 -9.82 -5.99
N MET A 449 33.24 -9.76 -6.81
CA MET A 449 31.85 -10.01 -6.39
C MET A 449 31.50 -11.51 -6.32
N ARG A 450 32.42 -12.40 -6.71
CA ARG A 450 32.22 -13.86 -6.74
C ARG A 450 33.20 -14.61 -5.83
N VAL A 451 33.87 -13.91 -4.94
CA VAL A 451 34.81 -14.49 -3.98
C VAL A 451 34.12 -14.59 -2.62
N LEU A 452 34.08 -15.79 -2.06
CA LEU A 452 33.54 -16.10 -0.74
C LEU A 452 34.66 -16.72 0.11
N ASP A 453 35.72 -15.93 0.36
CA ASP A 453 36.88 -16.34 1.13
C ASP A 453 36.99 -15.52 2.41
N GLY A 454 36.93 -16.19 3.56
CA GLY A 454 37.06 -15.52 4.85
C GLY A 454 36.24 -16.15 5.96
N THR A 455 36.37 -15.57 7.13
CA THR A 455 35.50 -15.79 8.28
C THR A 455 34.36 -14.78 8.23
N TYR A 456 33.13 -15.25 8.43
CA TYR A 456 31.90 -14.48 8.35
C TYR A 456 31.09 -14.66 9.63
N ARG A 457 30.53 -13.54 10.11
CA ARG A 457 29.48 -13.53 11.12
C ARG A 457 28.12 -13.50 10.41
N LEU A 458 27.28 -14.49 10.67
CA LEU A 458 25.93 -14.61 10.11
C LEU A 458 24.92 -14.21 11.18
N ASP A 459 24.23 -13.09 10.96
CA ASP A 459 23.20 -12.57 11.84
C ASP A 459 21.81 -12.95 11.28
N TYR A 460 21.05 -13.75 12.03
CA TYR A 460 19.73 -14.25 11.64
C TYR A 460 18.63 -13.43 12.31
N ASP A 461 17.80 -12.77 11.50
CA ASP A 461 16.67 -11.97 11.98
C ASP A 461 15.43 -12.85 12.14
N ARG A 462 15.40 -13.65 13.21
CA ARG A 462 14.25 -14.54 13.48
C ARG A 462 12.97 -13.79 13.82
N SER A 463 13.04 -12.49 14.14
CA SER A 463 11.84 -11.64 14.31
C SER A 463 11.05 -11.48 13.01
N LYS A 464 11.72 -11.62 11.87
CA LYS A 464 11.13 -11.60 10.52
C LYS A 464 10.98 -13.00 9.93
N LYS A 465 11.02 -14.05 10.77
CA LYS A 465 10.83 -15.43 10.32
C LYS A 465 9.43 -15.61 9.77
N THR A 466 9.32 -16.28 8.63
CA THR A 466 8.04 -16.69 8.04
C THR A 466 7.93 -18.20 8.00
N SER A 467 6.71 -18.74 8.08
CA SER A 467 6.38 -20.13 7.79
C SER A 467 5.35 -20.14 6.67
N ASN A 468 5.67 -20.76 5.53
CA ASN A 468 4.84 -20.77 4.33
C ASN A 468 4.37 -19.36 3.89
N GLY A 469 5.20 -18.34 4.11
CA GLY A 469 4.90 -16.94 3.80
C GLY A 469 4.14 -16.16 4.88
N LEU A 470 3.70 -16.80 5.97
CA LEU A 470 3.08 -16.16 7.12
C LEU A 470 4.13 -15.78 8.17
N GLY A 471 4.12 -14.54 8.66
CA GLY A 471 5.03 -14.12 9.73
C GLY A 471 4.75 -14.88 11.03
N ILE A 472 5.77 -15.49 11.61
CA ILE A 472 5.67 -16.18 12.90
C ILE A 472 6.54 -15.45 13.94
N ARG A 473 5.93 -15.10 15.09
CA ARG A 473 6.67 -14.45 16.18
C ARG A 473 7.64 -15.44 16.80
N HIS A 474 8.90 -15.03 16.89
CA HIS A 474 9.94 -15.77 17.60
C HIS A 474 10.82 -14.77 18.37
N ASP A 475 11.21 -15.15 19.58
CA ASP A 475 12.09 -14.31 20.40
C ASP A 475 13.55 -14.46 19.94
N GLY A 476 14.20 -13.31 19.72
CA GLY A 476 15.66 -13.17 19.62
C GLY A 476 16.27 -13.27 18.22
N SER A 477 17.41 -12.60 18.05
CA SER A 477 18.36 -12.83 16.94
C SER A 477 19.34 -13.92 17.35
N THR A 478 19.67 -14.83 16.43
CA THR A 478 20.78 -15.77 16.61
C THR A 478 21.94 -15.37 15.71
N THR A 479 23.17 -15.63 16.16
CA THR A 479 24.37 -15.33 15.39
C THR A 479 25.26 -16.56 15.36
N ASP A 480 25.70 -16.94 14.16
CA ASP A 480 26.66 -18.03 13.96
C ASP A 480 27.91 -17.53 13.22
N TRP A 481 28.97 -18.32 13.28
CA TRP A 481 30.26 -18.00 12.67
C TRP A 481 30.66 -19.08 11.69
N TRP A 482 31.07 -18.67 10.50
CA TRP A 482 31.41 -19.58 9.40
C TRP A 482 32.70 -19.16 8.74
N ALA A 483 33.55 -20.14 8.41
CA ALA A 483 34.67 -19.92 7.50
C ALA A 483 34.31 -20.50 6.13
N PHE A 484 34.52 -19.72 5.08
CA PHE A 484 34.32 -20.14 3.71
C PHE A 484 35.61 -20.07 2.89
N HIS A 485 35.71 -20.99 1.94
CA HIS A 485 36.68 -20.93 0.85
C HIS A 485 35.97 -21.14 -0.48
N SER A 486 36.33 -20.38 -1.51
CA SER A 486 35.69 -20.42 -2.82
C SER A 486 36.67 -20.57 -3.98
N VAL A 487 36.21 -21.22 -5.05
CA VAL A 487 36.92 -21.29 -6.33
C VAL A 487 35.98 -20.95 -7.47
N CYS A 488 36.46 -20.15 -8.42
CA CYS A 488 35.76 -19.86 -9.66
C CYS A 488 36.54 -20.45 -10.84
N THR A 489 35.84 -21.25 -11.65
CA THR A 489 36.36 -21.81 -12.89
C THR A 489 35.49 -21.37 -14.07
N THR A 490 35.83 -21.80 -15.29
CA THR A 490 34.95 -21.60 -16.46
C THR A 490 33.58 -22.28 -16.32
N ASN A 491 33.48 -23.31 -15.48
CA ASN A 491 32.24 -24.07 -15.25
C ASN A 491 31.37 -23.48 -14.13
N GLY A 492 31.76 -22.33 -13.57
CA GLY A 492 31.08 -21.65 -12.48
C GLY A 492 31.93 -21.54 -11.21
N CYS A 493 31.32 -20.97 -10.17
CA CYS A 493 31.95 -20.82 -8.86
C CYS A 493 31.29 -21.72 -7.83
N ALA A 494 32.10 -22.28 -6.94
CA ALA A 494 31.65 -23.04 -5.77
C ALA A 494 32.42 -22.61 -4.53
N ALA A 495 31.82 -22.83 -3.37
CA ALA A 495 32.44 -22.60 -2.08
C ALA A 495 32.17 -23.77 -1.13
N THR A 496 33.04 -23.95 -0.16
CA THR A 496 32.88 -24.87 0.96
C THR A 496 32.93 -24.06 2.24
N GLY A 497 32.09 -24.42 3.20
CA GLY A 497 31.96 -23.74 4.48
C GLY A 497 32.05 -24.72 5.63
N VAL A 498 32.57 -24.25 6.76
CA VAL A 498 32.47 -24.95 8.05
C VAL A 498 32.02 -23.97 9.12
N GLN A 499 31.09 -24.42 9.96
CA GLN A 499 30.66 -23.70 11.14
C GLN A 499 31.78 -23.70 12.19
N LEU A 500 32.06 -22.52 12.74
CA LEU A 500 33.07 -22.31 13.78
C LEU A 500 32.42 -22.38 15.15
N ASP A 501 33.21 -22.71 16.18
CA ASP A 501 32.72 -22.67 17.56
C ASP A 501 32.22 -21.26 17.95
N ASN A 502 31.36 -21.17 18.96
CA ASN A 502 30.82 -19.88 19.42
C ASN A 502 31.71 -19.17 20.45
N THR A 503 32.89 -19.72 20.79
CA THR A 503 33.72 -19.20 21.89
C THR A 503 34.86 -18.33 21.39
N ASN A 504 35.64 -18.83 20.43
CA ASN A 504 36.81 -18.12 19.90
C ASN A 504 36.84 -18.09 18.36
N HIS A 505 35.95 -18.83 17.70
CA HIS A 505 35.80 -18.89 16.25
C HIS A 505 37.10 -19.31 15.54
N GLN A 506 38.00 -20.03 16.22
CA GLN A 506 39.29 -20.48 15.67
C GLN A 506 39.25 -21.94 15.21
N ILE A 507 38.30 -22.72 15.71
CA ILE A 507 38.14 -24.14 15.42
C ILE A 507 36.72 -24.43 14.93
N ALA A 508 36.55 -25.54 14.22
CA ALA A 508 35.23 -26.01 13.80
C ALA A 508 34.35 -26.31 15.03
N ALA A 509 33.07 -25.99 14.94
CA ALA A 509 32.09 -26.33 15.96
C ALA A 509 32.01 -27.85 16.12
N THR A 510 32.13 -28.35 17.35
CA THR A 510 31.99 -29.79 17.66
C THR A 510 30.69 -30.11 18.39
N ALA A 511 30.02 -29.11 18.97
CA ALA A 511 28.70 -29.25 19.55
C ALA A 511 27.64 -29.33 18.44
N GLY A 512 26.77 -30.35 18.48
CA GLY A 512 25.71 -30.54 17.48
C GLY A 512 26.16 -31.18 16.16
N GLY A 513 27.42 -31.63 16.04
CA GLY A 513 27.92 -32.40 14.89
C GLY A 513 28.82 -31.62 13.92
N GLY A 514 28.98 -30.31 14.08
CA GLY A 514 29.83 -29.48 13.21
C GLY A 514 29.31 -29.42 11.79
N GLN A 515 28.57 -28.37 11.44
CA GLN A 515 27.97 -28.27 10.12
C GLN A 515 29.00 -27.86 9.07
N ASN A 516 29.08 -28.64 8.01
CA ASN A 516 29.78 -28.30 6.79
C ASN A 516 28.74 -28.01 5.70
N ASP A 517 29.02 -27.04 4.84
CA ASP A 517 28.13 -26.74 3.72
C ASP A 517 28.93 -26.56 2.42
N THR A 518 28.24 -26.76 1.30
CA THR A 518 28.77 -26.54 -0.05
C THR A 518 27.83 -25.61 -0.79
N LEU A 519 28.37 -24.52 -1.33
CA LEU A 519 27.61 -23.51 -2.04
C LEU A 519 28.01 -23.45 -3.52
N ARG A 520 27.05 -23.10 -4.38
CA ARG A 520 27.30 -22.77 -5.78
C ARG A 520 26.83 -21.35 -6.08
N PHE A 521 27.56 -20.62 -6.91
CA PHE A 521 27.16 -19.29 -7.33
C PHE A 521 26.25 -19.37 -8.56
N VAL A 522 24.97 -19.09 -8.39
CA VAL A 522 23.93 -19.20 -9.43
C VAL A 522 23.09 -17.93 -9.44
N ALA A 523 22.91 -17.33 -10.63
CA ALA A 523 22.06 -16.16 -10.85
C ALA A 523 22.33 -14.96 -9.89
N GLY A 524 23.57 -14.78 -9.45
CA GLY A 524 23.96 -13.68 -8.54
C GLY A 524 23.92 -14.04 -7.05
N TYR A 525 23.61 -15.29 -6.70
CA TYR A 525 23.51 -15.75 -5.31
C TYR A 525 24.44 -16.93 -5.05
N TRP A 526 25.04 -16.96 -3.86
CA TRP A 526 25.61 -18.16 -3.27
C TRP A 526 24.48 -19.02 -2.70
N GLN A 527 24.23 -20.17 -3.32
CA GLN A 527 23.19 -21.12 -2.93
C GLN A 527 23.79 -22.34 -2.28
N GLY A 528 23.43 -22.61 -1.01
CA GLY A 528 23.80 -23.81 -0.28
C GLY A 528 23.00 -25.02 -0.73
N ALA A 529 23.63 -26.19 -0.71
CA ALA A 529 22.92 -27.44 -0.92
C ALA A 529 22.06 -27.75 0.31
N PRO A 530 20.81 -28.23 0.16
CA PRO A 530 19.99 -28.60 1.30
C PRO A 530 20.67 -29.67 2.15
N GLN A 531 21.01 -29.31 3.39
CA GLN A 531 21.58 -30.23 4.38
C GLN A 531 20.47 -30.77 5.25
N GLN A 532 20.43 -32.10 5.43
CA GLN A 532 19.43 -32.73 6.27
C GLN A 532 19.90 -32.77 7.73
N GLU A 533 19.09 -32.22 8.62
CA GLU A 533 19.38 -32.15 10.05
C GLU A 533 18.22 -32.71 10.88
N ARG A 534 18.50 -33.06 12.14
CA ARG A 534 17.48 -33.42 13.13
C ARG A 534 17.40 -32.36 14.20
N VAL A 535 16.25 -31.73 14.35
CA VAL A 535 16.02 -30.66 15.33
C VAL A 535 14.93 -31.04 16.34
N ALA A 536 15.03 -30.50 17.55
CA ALA A 536 14.01 -30.71 18.58
C ALA A 536 12.71 -29.97 18.26
N CYS A 537 11.56 -30.57 18.59
CA CYS A 537 10.26 -29.94 18.44
C CYS A 537 10.15 -28.65 19.28
N ARG A 538 9.71 -27.54 18.65
CA ARG A 538 9.67 -26.20 19.27
C ARG A 538 8.36 -25.88 20.03
N GLN A 539 7.33 -26.73 19.98
CA GLN A 539 6.03 -26.48 20.65
C GLN A 539 6.02 -26.94 22.13
N LEU A 540 5.42 -26.14 23.02
CA LEU A 540 5.14 -26.47 24.43
C LEU A 540 4.21 -27.70 24.62
N ASN A 541 3.51 -28.13 23.56
CA ASN A 541 2.53 -29.22 23.58
C ASN A 541 2.98 -30.48 22.79
N GLY A 542 4.21 -30.53 22.26
CA GLY A 542 4.75 -31.73 21.64
C GLY A 542 5.18 -32.78 22.68
N PRO A 543 5.27 -34.08 22.34
CA PRO A 543 5.84 -35.07 23.25
C PRO A 543 7.25 -34.64 23.66
N ALA A 544 7.51 -34.55 24.97
CA ALA A 544 8.82 -34.13 25.48
C ALA A 544 9.93 -35.03 24.92
N GLY A 545 10.90 -34.44 24.22
CA GLY A 545 12.04 -35.16 23.61
C GLY A 545 11.85 -35.58 22.14
N ALA A 546 10.74 -35.24 21.48
CA ALA A 546 10.57 -35.50 20.05
C ALA A 546 11.51 -34.62 19.20
N THR A 547 12.07 -35.21 18.14
CA THR A 547 12.89 -34.54 17.12
C THR A 547 12.29 -34.79 15.75
N GLN A 548 12.40 -33.82 14.84
CA GLN A 548 11.99 -33.96 13.45
C GLN A 548 13.18 -33.73 12.51
N GLN A 549 13.11 -34.33 11.32
CA GLN A 549 14.03 -34.10 10.22
C GLN A 549 13.63 -32.83 9.46
N GLU A 550 14.61 -31.98 9.18
CA GLU A 550 14.46 -30.78 8.36
C GLU A 550 15.59 -30.74 7.34
N THR A 551 15.40 -30.01 6.23
CA THR A 551 16.51 -29.56 5.39
C THR A 551 16.76 -28.09 5.56
N VAL A 552 18.00 -27.68 5.70
CA VAL A 552 18.41 -26.27 5.78
C VAL A 552 19.22 -25.92 4.53
N ALA A 553 18.88 -24.80 3.88
CA ALA A 553 19.60 -24.29 2.72
C ALA A 553 19.60 -22.77 2.71
N TRP A 554 20.70 -22.16 2.27
CA TRP A 554 20.84 -20.70 2.23
C TRP A 554 20.92 -20.16 0.81
N SER A 555 20.49 -18.92 0.63
CA SER A 555 20.67 -18.17 -0.62
C SER A 555 21.12 -16.75 -0.29
N LEU A 556 22.40 -16.45 -0.52
CA LEU A 556 23.05 -15.20 -0.10
C LEU A 556 23.57 -14.42 -1.32
N ALA A 557 23.09 -13.19 -1.51
CA ALA A 557 23.56 -12.28 -2.56
C ALA A 557 24.66 -11.34 -2.04
N PRO A 558 25.81 -11.24 -2.73
CA PRO A 558 26.79 -10.20 -2.47
C PRO A 558 26.20 -8.80 -2.63
N GLN A 559 26.56 -7.91 -1.70
CA GLN A 559 26.15 -6.51 -1.68
C GLN A 559 27.35 -5.60 -2.00
N ALA A 560 27.06 -4.36 -2.42
CA ALA A 560 28.09 -3.36 -2.72
C ALA A 560 28.90 -2.95 -1.48
N ASP A 561 28.32 -3.09 -0.27
CA ASP A 561 28.98 -2.81 1.01
C ASP A 561 29.90 -3.95 1.49
N GLY A 562 30.04 -5.02 0.71
CA GLY A 562 30.85 -6.19 1.03
C GLY A 562 30.16 -7.22 1.93
N THR A 563 28.92 -6.96 2.38
CA THR A 563 28.10 -7.96 3.07
C THR A 563 27.45 -8.94 2.08
N LEU A 564 26.93 -10.05 2.57
CA LEU A 564 26.01 -10.90 1.83
C LEU A 564 24.65 -10.85 2.51
N ARG A 565 23.57 -10.71 1.74
CA ARG A 565 22.20 -10.67 2.28
C ARG A 565 21.34 -11.70 1.59
N GLY A 566 20.46 -12.34 2.36
CA GLY A 566 19.68 -13.42 1.82
C GLY A 566 18.74 -14.06 2.81
N ILE A 567 18.40 -15.32 2.53
CA ILE A 567 17.48 -16.11 3.34
C ILE A 567 18.07 -17.48 3.63
N GLU A 568 17.84 -17.95 4.84
CA GLU A 568 17.88 -19.36 5.20
C GLU A 568 16.47 -19.93 5.02
N THR A 569 16.40 -21.10 4.38
CA THR A 569 15.18 -21.87 4.21
C THR A 569 15.31 -23.20 4.94
N GLU A 570 14.47 -23.39 5.96
CA GLU A 570 14.28 -24.66 6.66
C GLU A 570 13.04 -25.34 6.05
N THR A 571 13.12 -26.61 5.65
CA THR A 571 11.96 -27.39 5.15
C THR A 571 11.77 -28.62 6.01
N VAL A 572 10.62 -28.76 6.66
CA VAL A 572 10.34 -29.88 7.55
C VAL A 572 10.01 -31.13 6.73
N LEU A 573 10.85 -32.16 6.86
CA LEU A 573 10.72 -33.41 6.10
C LEU A 573 9.86 -34.46 6.79
N SER A 574 9.76 -34.43 8.11
CA SER A 574 9.06 -35.44 8.90
C SER A 574 8.07 -34.82 9.89
N ASN A 575 7.07 -35.59 10.33
CA ASN A 575 5.88 -35.04 10.99
C ASN A 575 5.83 -35.21 12.52
N GLU A 576 6.95 -35.53 13.16
CA GLU A 576 6.99 -35.80 14.60
C GLU A 576 6.57 -34.59 15.44
N CYS A 577 6.72 -33.36 14.91
CA CYS A 577 6.25 -32.13 15.55
C CYS A 577 4.97 -31.55 14.90
N GLY A 578 4.29 -32.29 14.01
CA GLY A 578 3.04 -31.85 13.37
C GLY A 578 3.20 -30.78 12.30
N ALA A 579 4.41 -30.58 11.77
CA ALA A 579 4.76 -29.50 10.86
C ALA A 579 5.37 -29.98 9.52
N GLN A 580 5.19 -31.25 9.14
CA GLN A 580 5.74 -31.77 7.88
C GLN A 580 5.30 -30.93 6.68
N GLY A 581 6.24 -30.59 5.81
CA GLY A 581 6.00 -29.73 4.64
C GLY A 581 6.02 -28.23 4.95
N ALA A 582 6.19 -27.81 6.20
CA ALA A 582 6.39 -26.40 6.52
C ALA A 582 7.74 -25.91 5.96
N VAL A 583 7.70 -24.78 5.26
CA VAL A 583 8.88 -24.07 4.75
C VAL A 583 9.05 -22.81 5.57
N LEU A 584 10.08 -22.79 6.41
CA LEU A 584 10.42 -21.63 7.21
C LEU A 584 11.50 -20.82 6.52
N ARG A 585 11.35 -19.49 6.47
CA ARG A 585 12.35 -18.59 5.90
C ARG A 585 12.80 -17.58 6.93
N VAL A 586 14.11 -17.44 7.10
CA VAL A 586 14.76 -16.52 8.03
C VAL A 586 15.67 -15.58 7.25
N PRO A 587 15.49 -14.26 7.32
CA PRO A 587 16.45 -13.33 6.73
C PRO A 587 17.82 -13.42 7.40
N VAL A 588 18.88 -13.45 6.59
CA VAL A 588 20.27 -13.59 7.05
C VAL A 588 21.12 -12.48 6.45
N VAL A 589 22.00 -11.91 7.28
CA VAL A 589 23.06 -10.99 6.86
C VAL A 589 24.41 -11.58 7.26
N ALA A 590 25.26 -11.85 6.28
CA ALA A 590 26.63 -12.33 6.52
C ALA A 590 27.62 -11.17 6.35
N THR A 591 28.45 -10.95 7.38
CA THR A 591 29.46 -9.89 7.40
C THR A 591 30.85 -10.51 7.53
N ARG A 592 31.76 -10.20 6.59
CA ARG A 592 33.15 -10.68 6.66
C ARG A 592 33.88 -10.01 7.83
N VAL A 593 34.55 -10.81 8.66
CA VAL A 593 35.28 -10.32 9.84
C VAL A 593 36.79 -10.52 9.77
N GLY A 594 37.27 -11.36 8.84
CA GLY A 594 38.70 -11.66 8.71
C GLY A 594 38.97 -12.83 7.78
N ASP A 595 40.21 -13.27 7.76
CA ASP A 595 40.64 -14.45 7.01
C ASP A 595 40.28 -15.75 7.77
N PRO A 596 40.23 -16.91 7.09
CA PRO A 596 40.00 -18.19 7.75
C PRO A 596 41.12 -18.54 8.74
N PRO A 597 40.83 -19.19 9.89
CA PRO A 597 41.86 -19.64 10.83
C PRO A 597 42.89 -20.57 10.18
N SER A 598 44.18 -20.35 10.43
CA SER A 598 45.29 -21.04 9.74
C SER A 598 45.36 -22.56 9.98
N GLY A 599 44.74 -23.07 11.04
CA GLY A 599 44.64 -24.51 11.34
C GLY A 599 43.37 -25.19 10.82
N LEU A 600 42.45 -24.44 10.21
CA LEU A 600 41.15 -24.95 9.79
C LEU A 600 41.24 -25.63 8.42
N ARG A 601 40.81 -26.88 8.34
CA ARG A 601 40.76 -27.62 7.07
C ARG A 601 39.39 -27.46 6.43
N LEU A 602 39.32 -26.66 5.37
CA LEU A 602 38.16 -26.58 4.49
C LEU A 602 38.28 -27.61 3.36
N ALA A 603 37.16 -28.22 2.98
CA ALA A 603 37.11 -29.10 1.83
C ALA A 603 37.41 -28.32 0.53
N ASP A 604 38.01 -28.96 -0.47
CA ASP A 604 38.33 -28.30 -1.74
C ASP A 604 37.04 -27.96 -2.53
N PRO A 605 36.73 -26.66 -2.76
CA PRO A 605 35.53 -26.26 -3.48
C PRO A 605 35.48 -26.74 -4.94
N ALA A 606 36.62 -27.09 -5.55
CA ALA A 606 36.66 -27.64 -6.89
C ALA A 606 35.95 -29.01 -6.97
N GLN A 607 35.92 -29.78 -5.89
CA GLN A 607 35.21 -31.05 -5.83
C GLN A 607 33.68 -30.85 -5.90
N THR A 608 33.17 -29.75 -5.34
CA THR A 608 31.76 -29.36 -5.45
C THR A 608 31.36 -29.10 -6.91
N LEU A 609 32.29 -28.65 -7.76
CA LEU A 609 32.05 -28.47 -9.20
C LEU A 609 32.17 -29.78 -10.00
N ALA A 610 33.03 -30.70 -9.56
CA ALA A 610 33.32 -31.97 -10.24
C ALA A 610 32.34 -33.11 -9.90
N ALA A 611 31.64 -33.03 -8.76
CA ALA A 611 30.64 -34.02 -8.41
C ALA A 611 29.52 -34.05 -9.48
N PRO A 612 29.28 -35.19 -10.18
CA PRO A 612 28.07 -35.35 -10.94
C PRO A 612 26.92 -35.13 -9.97
N ALA A 613 25.91 -34.33 -10.37
CA ALA A 613 24.71 -34.21 -9.56
C ALA A 613 24.20 -35.63 -9.29
N SER A 614 24.33 -36.12 -8.05
CA SER A 614 23.92 -37.47 -7.69
C SER A 614 22.50 -37.67 -8.20
N PRO A 615 22.21 -38.77 -8.92
CA PRO A 615 20.85 -39.17 -9.22
C PRO A 615 20.30 -39.82 -7.95
N ALA A 616 20.20 -39.06 -6.85
CA ALA A 616 18.93 -39.10 -6.17
C ALA A 616 17.97 -38.65 -7.25
N SER A 617 17.04 -39.52 -7.66
CA SER A 617 15.98 -39.18 -8.60
C SER A 617 15.34 -37.89 -8.09
N LYS A 618 15.87 -36.74 -8.52
CA LYS A 618 15.24 -35.46 -8.31
C LYS A 618 13.96 -35.66 -9.09
N PRO A 619 12.79 -35.69 -8.43
CA PRO A 619 11.57 -35.44 -9.18
C PRO A 619 11.87 -34.17 -9.96
N ALA A 620 11.62 -34.18 -11.26
CA ALA A 620 11.74 -32.96 -12.04
C ALA A 620 11.05 -31.85 -11.23
N PRO A 621 11.69 -30.68 -11.07
CA PRO A 621 11.09 -29.61 -10.28
C PRO A 621 9.64 -29.46 -10.76
N PRO A 622 8.69 -29.34 -9.82
CA PRO A 622 7.27 -29.34 -10.13
C PRO A 622 6.95 -28.09 -10.93
N VAL A 623 7.11 -28.19 -12.24
CA VAL A 623 6.88 -27.12 -13.21
C VAL A 623 5.62 -27.50 -13.96
N LEU A 624 4.72 -26.55 -14.16
CA LEU A 624 3.48 -26.78 -14.88
C LEU A 624 3.76 -27.45 -16.26
N GLY A 625 3.14 -28.60 -16.50
CA GLY A 625 3.36 -29.45 -17.69
C GLY A 625 4.58 -30.38 -17.63
N GLY A 626 5.35 -30.38 -16.55
CA GLY A 626 6.48 -31.30 -16.30
C GLY A 626 6.03 -32.68 -15.82
N ALA A 627 6.92 -33.67 -15.88
CA ALA A 627 6.60 -35.04 -15.45
C ALA A 627 6.54 -35.19 -13.92
N CYS A 628 5.63 -36.03 -13.43
CA CYS A 628 5.46 -36.37 -12.02
C CYS A 628 5.11 -37.87 -11.85
N SER A 629 5.39 -38.45 -10.69
CA SER A 629 5.12 -39.88 -10.41
C SER A 629 4.00 -40.11 -9.41
N ASP A 630 3.78 -39.16 -8.50
CA ASP A 630 2.92 -39.33 -7.34
C ASP A 630 1.56 -38.68 -7.62
N VAL A 631 0.62 -39.42 -8.20
CA VAL A 631 -0.71 -38.90 -8.58
C VAL A 631 -1.40 -38.25 -7.37
N ASP A 632 -2.06 -37.12 -7.61
CA ASP A 632 -2.71 -36.24 -6.63
C ASP A 632 -1.77 -35.56 -5.64
N LYS A 633 -0.45 -35.73 -5.77
CA LYS A 633 0.51 -34.97 -4.96
C LYS A 633 0.44 -33.50 -5.32
N LEU A 634 0.37 -32.63 -4.31
CA LEU A 634 0.47 -31.19 -4.46
C LEU A 634 1.93 -30.76 -4.36
N ALA A 635 2.33 -29.80 -5.19
CA ALA A 635 3.63 -29.17 -5.17
C ALA A 635 3.51 -27.69 -5.59
N TYR A 636 4.65 -27.00 -5.65
CA TYR A 636 4.68 -25.58 -5.98
C TYR A 636 5.66 -25.28 -7.10
N ASP A 637 5.15 -24.74 -8.18
CA ASP A 637 5.96 -24.31 -9.31
C ASP A 637 6.57 -22.94 -9.02
N GLN A 638 7.89 -22.93 -8.80
CA GLN A 638 8.64 -21.72 -8.52
C GLN A 638 8.78 -20.79 -9.74
N THR A 639 8.61 -21.31 -10.96
CA THR A 639 8.74 -20.52 -12.19
C THR A 639 7.47 -19.75 -12.51
N SER A 640 6.31 -20.38 -12.33
CA SER A 640 5.00 -19.74 -12.53
C SER A 640 4.43 -19.11 -11.25
N ASN A 641 5.00 -19.48 -10.09
CA ASN A 641 4.57 -19.09 -8.75
C ASN A 641 3.13 -19.56 -8.46
N GLU A 642 2.81 -20.80 -8.86
CA GLU A 642 1.49 -21.43 -8.73
C GLU A 642 1.59 -22.79 -8.02
N GLN A 643 0.53 -23.20 -7.32
CA GLN A 643 0.39 -24.56 -6.78
C GLN A 643 0.00 -25.52 -7.92
N VAL A 644 0.67 -26.66 -7.99
CA VAL A 644 0.47 -27.68 -9.03
C VAL A 644 0.12 -29.02 -8.39
N VAL A 645 -0.64 -29.85 -9.11
CA VAL A 645 -1.01 -31.21 -8.66
C VAL A 645 -0.62 -32.22 -9.73
N CYS A 646 -0.16 -33.40 -9.33
CA CYS A 646 0.23 -34.44 -10.27
C CYS A 646 -1.01 -35.15 -10.84
N GLU A 647 -1.37 -34.84 -12.09
CA GLU A 647 -2.50 -35.44 -12.80
C GLU A 647 -1.95 -36.34 -13.92
N GLY A 648 -2.26 -37.64 -13.85
CA GLY A 648 -1.94 -38.58 -14.94
C GLY A 648 -0.44 -38.67 -15.30
N GLY A 649 0.45 -38.37 -14.35
CA GLY A 649 1.90 -38.40 -14.55
C GLY A 649 2.51 -37.08 -15.03
N THR A 650 1.73 -35.99 -15.06
CA THR A 650 2.22 -34.62 -15.32
C THR A 650 1.71 -33.61 -14.30
N TRP A 651 2.51 -32.58 -14.00
CA TRP A 651 2.12 -31.47 -13.12
C TRP A 651 1.08 -30.59 -13.80
N GLY A 652 -0.18 -30.76 -13.41
CA GLY A 652 -1.31 -29.90 -13.77
C GLY A 652 -1.48 -28.76 -12.77
N LYS A 653 -2.38 -27.82 -13.06
CA LYS A 653 -2.72 -26.74 -12.14
C LYS A 653 -3.53 -27.32 -10.97
N ALA A 654 -3.10 -27.09 -9.74
CA ALA A 654 -3.84 -27.57 -8.59
C ALA A 654 -5.17 -26.79 -8.44
N PRO A 655 -6.28 -27.45 -8.08
CA PRO A 655 -7.46 -26.76 -7.58
C PRO A 655 -7.16 -26.07 -6.24
N ILE A 656 -7.95 -25.07 -5.89
CA ILE A 656 -7.74 -24.31 -4.65
C ILE A 656 -8.02 -25.24 -3.46
N THR A 657 -7.01 -25.45 -2.63
CA THR A 657 -7.16 -26.24 -1.40
C THR A 657 -7.51 -25.34 -0.22
N THR A 658 -8.62 -25.61 0.45
CA THR A 658 -9.01 -24.94 1.70
C THR A 658 -8.24 -25.60 2.86
N GLY A 659 -7.07 -25.05 3.17
CA GLY A 659 -6.26 -25.48 4.31
C GLY A 659 -5.66 -26.89 4.17
N VAL A 660 -5.33 -27.48 5.33
CA VAL A 660 -4.73 -28.82 5.44
C VAL A 660 -5.56 -29.64 6.43
N HIS A 661 -5.98 -30.84 6.02
CA HIS A 661 -6.80 -31.74 6.84
C HIS A 661 -6.26 -33.17 6.84
N ALA A 662 -6.49 -33.91 7.92
CA ALA A 662 -6.09 -35.32 7.98
C ALA A 662 -7.06 -36.19 7.16
N VAL A 663 -6.54 -37.15 6.38
CA VAL A 663 -7.37 -38.17 5.73
C VAL A 663 -8.15 -38.94 6.81
N GLY A 664 -9.45 -39.07 6.65
CA GLY A 664 -10.34 -39.69 7.63
C GLY A 664 -10.94 -38.73 8.66
N SER A 665 -10.54 -37.44 8.67
CA SER A 665 -11.14 -36.44 9.56
C SER A 665 -12.47 -35.89 9.03
N SER A 666 -13.35 -35.45 9.94
CA SER A 666 -14.68 -34.92 9.57
C SER A 666 -14.57 -33.59 8.83
N CYS A 667 -15.28 -33.47 7.70
CA CYS A 667 -15.48 -32.22 6.97
C CYS A 667 -16.91 -31.67 7.16
N ASN A 668 -17.66 -32.17 8.14
CA ASN A 668 -19.01 -31.70 8.45
C ASN A 668 -18.98 -30.39 9.25
N ARG A 669 -18.67 -29.28 8.58
CA ARG A 669 -18.68 -27.92 9.16
C ARG A 669 -19.45 -26.95 8.27
N PRO A 670 -20.11 -25.94 8.85
CA PRO A 670 -20.98 -25.02 8.10
C PRO A 670 -20.26 -24.14 7.07
N ASP A 671 -18.94 -23.97 7.19
CA ASP A 671 -18.04 -23.19 6.33
C ASP A 671 -17.36 -24.02 5.23
N ILE A 672 -17.56 -25.34 5.19
CA ILE A 672 -16.91 -26.24 4.23
C ILE A 672 -17.94 -26.70 3.19
N PRO A 673 -17.86 -26.22 1.93
CA PRO A 673 -18.79 -26.63 0.89
C PRO A 673 -18.67 -28.12 0.57
N VAL A 674 -19.76 -28.70 0.07
CA VAL A 674 -19.74 -30.07 -0.47
C VAL A 674 -18.78 -30.08 -1.67
N PHE A 675 -17.92 -31.09 -1.80
CA PHE A 675 -16.81 -31.14 -2.78
C PHE A 675 -15.67 -30.14 -2.53
N ALA A 676 -15.55 -29.59 -1.31
CA ALA A 676 -14.36 -28.83 -0.93
C ALA A 676 -13.10 -29.68 -1.13
N MET A 677 -12.09 -29.08 -1.75
CA MET A 677 -10.77 -29.68 -1.94
C MET A 677 -9.83 -29.12 -0.88
N SER A 678 -8.97 -29.97 -0.32
CA SER A 678 -7.99 -29.59 0.69
C SER A 678 -6.68 -30.35 0.46
N ALA A 679 -5.64 -30.02 1.21
CA ALA A 679 -4.40 -30.78 1.20
C ALA A 679 -4.37 -31.73 2.40
N SER A 680 -3.88 -32.95 2.21
CA SER A 680 -3.56 -33.84 3.32
C SER A 680 -2.28 -33.39 4.02
N ASN A 681 -2.11 -33.81 5.27
CA ASN A 681 -0.87 -33.56 6.03
C ASN A 681 0.38 -34.09 5.31
N ASP A 682 0.24 -35.11 4.47
CA ASP A 682 1.31 -35.66 3.64
C ASP A 682 1.31 -35.09 2.21
N GLY A 683 0.62 -33.97 1.95
CA GLY A 683 0.73 -33.17 0.72
C GLY A 683 0.03 -33.74 -0.49
N TYR A 684 -1.03 -34.54 -0.31
CA TYR A 684 -1.89 -35.01 -1.39
C TYR A 684 -3.20 -34.23 -1.42
N LEU A 685 -3.79 -34.12 -2.59
CA LEU A 685 -5.11 -33.54 -2.76
C LEU A 685 -6.16 -34.48 -2.16
N ILE A 686 -7.02 -33.93 -1.30
CA ILE A 686 -8.10 -34.64 -0.63
C ILE A 686 -9.40 -33.88 -0.81
N GLU A 687 -10.50 -34.60 -0.81
CA GLU A 687 -11.83 -34.07 -1.03
C GLU A 687 -12.76 -34.44 0.13
N CYS A 688 -13.68 -33.53 0.47
CA CYS A 688 -14.74 -33.82 1.40
C CYS A 688 -15.79 -34.73 0.74
N ASN A 689 -15.81 -36.01 1.11
CA ASN A 689 -16.75 -36.97 0.54
C ASN A 689 -18.20 -36.55 0.86
N PRO A 690 -19.07 -36.39 -0.15
CA PRO A 690 -20.42 -35.85 0.04
C PRO A 690 -21.33 -36.79 0.84
N SER A 691 -21.07 -38.10 0.81
CA SER A 691 -21.89 -39.12 1.47
C SER A 691 -21.44 -39.37 2.91
N THR A 692 -20.13 -39.48 3.15
CA THR A 692 -19.59 -39.80 4.48
C THR A 692 -19.25 -38.56 5.30
N ARG A 693 -19.16 -37.38 4.68
CA ARG A 693 -18.71 -36.12 5.30
C ARG A 693 -17.34 -36.24 5.98
N VAL A 694 -16.45 -36.98 5.33
CA VAL A 694 -15.07 -37.21 5.75
C VAL A 694 -14.11 -36.86 4.63
N TRP A 695 -12.97 -36.26 4.98
CA TRP A 695 -11.87 -36.00 4.06
C TRP A 695 -11.25 -37.30 3.56
N ALA A 696 -11.34 -37.57 2.26
CA ALA A 696 -10.80 -38.76 1.62
C ALA A 696 -9.84 -38.40 0.49
N ARG A 697 -8.91 -39.30 0.15
CA ARG A 697 -8.08 -39.10 -1.05
C ARG A 697 -8.97 -39.08 -2.28
N HIS A 698 -8.65 -38.17 -3.18
CA HIS A 698 -9.13 -38.24 -4.56
C HIS A 698 -8.64 -39.58 -5.13
N GLY A 699 -9.55 -40.38 -5.69
CA GLY A 699 -9.29 -41.79 -6.04
C GLY A 699 -9.69 -42.07 -7.47
#